data_AF-A0A6G7XMZ5-F1
#
_entry.id   AF-A0A6G7XMZ5-F1
#
_cell.length_a   1.000
_cell.length_b   1.000
_cell.length_c   1.000
_cell.angle_alpha   90.00
_cell.angle_beta   90.00
_cell.angle_gamma   90.00
#
_symmetry.space_group_name_H-M   'P 1'
#
loop_
_entity.id
_entity.type
_entity.pdbx_description
1 polymer ?
#
loop_
_entity_poly.entity_id
_entity_poly.type
_entity_poly.pdbx_seq_one_letter_code
_entity_poly.pdbx_strand_id
1 'polypeptide(L)'
;MTPPRRTAFLVATATSTALVLSAQPAQSAPAGRPAAEKAAASSRATLAERIAKPSLRDALTDQNFYFVMADRFNNGDETNDTGGYGDLNDDGTTDRRDHGFDPASKRFYHGGDIQGLQDKLDYLEGLGTEAIWFTPIFKNKPVQSEDGPTGTDGSAGYHGYWITDFTQIDPHLGTNAELAALVEAAHARGMKVFFDIITNHTADVISYESNAREGYLSKDVEPYRDASGNPFDDREYAGDEDFPPLDAEESFPYLPTLDEGEEDLKVPGWLNDVRYYHNRGNTDFQREDEDQQYGDFAGLDDLFTEHPRVVDGMEEIYQTWVSEIGIDGYRIDTMKHVNDEFWQEFGPGVLKYARQNGKPDFYMFGEVYDDRTTEAGKAFLSKFVTRDKMQAILDFGFQASARNFVSKQQGAGALVEFFRDDDYYTDADSNAYQLPTFLGNHDMGRIGYFLKQDNPDASEDELLDRDLLAHELMYLVRGNPVVYYGDEQGFTGSGGDQLARQDMFENTVEDWEENAGPFDDDNLGSEETPDDDNFDADHPLYTGLADLSALTEEHPALRNGVMQPRSGQGAFAFSRIDREKRREYVVVVNASDEDRTTDVTTFVPSSGFTRVYGDGPASLTSARDGSVSVPSGGVSATVYRSDRRIPLSSRAPGIQLRSPSPSTADRSRTEVGADVAGDDYAEVTFQARPEGERWRSIGTDDNRPFRVFHDTAAYDPRTPVRYRAVVADNNGHARMSDVRRSEVPSPSIQIVNPTAGEITGFDPLLVEAQVNPERTSQRVRFERSVTGGDWETIGVDRSSPWYRVTDDEVPDLGLADGDRVRYRAVLLEPGFPSVTSDTVTMRVAEPEPAYDSVTVAGSFQEELGCDSDWMAECDITDLEFQPDGTWTGVLSIPAGDYFWKVPVNDNWNTSFGPNGGGGDYRLVVPTDGDYEFVFNQTTKNATATRVEP
;
A
#
# COMPACT_ATOMS: atom_id res chain seq x y z
N MET A 1 31.38 56.76 -81.22
CA MET A 1 30.29 57.18 -80.31
C MET A 1 29.13 56.21 -80.34
N THR A 2 29.37 54.98 -79.93
CA THR A 2 29.67 53.97 -80.95
C THR A 2 28.56 52.94 -80.88
N PRO A 3 27.92 52.62 -82.01
CA PRO A 3 26.67 51.87 -82.05
C PRO A 3 27.06 50.43 -82.50
N PRO A 4 26.37 49.67 -83.37
CA PRO A 4 24.98 49.67 -83.82
C PRO A 4 24.43 48.22 -84.04
N ARG A 5 23.22 48.10 -84.66
CA ARG A 5 22.89 47.27 -85.86
C ARG A 5 23.33 45.78 -85.85
N ARG A 6 22.56 44.79 -86.30
CA ARG A 6 21.88 44.73 -87.61
C ARG A 6 21.39 43.28 -87.90
N THR A 7 20.30 43.22 -88.67
CA THR A 7 19.95 42.25 -89.74
C THR A 7 19.73 40.76 -89.46
N ALA A 8 18.53 40.35 -89.87
CA ALA A 8 18.17 39.04 -90.41
C ALA A 8 19.07 38.56 -91.57
N PHE A 9 19.13 37.23 -91.77
CA PHE A 9 19.09 36.48 -93.05
C PHE A 9 19.20 34.98 -92.68
N LEU A 10 18.18 34.12 -92.87
CA LEU A 10 17.76 33.38 -94.08
C LEU A 10 18.83 32.45 -94.71
N VAL A 11 18.54 31.13 -94.66
CA VAL A 11 18.76 30.09 -95.72
C VAL A 11 20.24 29.69 -95.97
N ALA A 12 20.69 28.44 -96.11
CA ALA A 12 20.10 27.19 -96.60
C ALA A 12 20.95 25.95 -96.20
N THR A 13 20.24 24.86 -95.92
CA THR A 13 20.36 23.46 -96.38
C THR A 13 21.70 22.86 -96.88
N ALA A 14 22.00 21.66 -96.32
CA ALA A 14 22.39 20.38 -96.96
C ALA A 14 23.34 19.64 -95.98
N THR A 15 23.15 18.38 -95.55
CA THR A 15 22.58 17.21 -96.22
C THR A 15 22.22 16.14 -95.17
N SER A 16 21.08 15.49 -95.37
CA SER A 16 20.53 14.30 -94.69
C SER A 16 21.53 13.11 -94.71
N THR A 17 21.55 12.12 -93.80
CA THR A 17 20.43 11.22 -93.48
C THR A 17 20.75 10.37 -92.22
N ALA A 18 19.78 10.36 -91.30
CA ALA A 18 19.34 9.35 -90.33
C ALA A 18 20.32 8.45 -89.55
N LEU A 19 20.32 8.62 -88.22
CA LEU A 19 20.26 7.52 -87.27
C LEU A 19 19.19 7.85 -86.20
N VAL A 20 18.35 6.86 -85.91
CA VAL A 20 17.19 6.96 -85.02
C VAL A 20 17.66 7.15 -83.56
N LEU A 21 17.32 8.29 -82.95
CA LEU A 21 17.38 8.49 -81.49
C LEU A 21 15.96 8.49 -80.93
N SER A 22 15.66 7.53 -80.06
CA SER A 22 14.52 7.59 -79.14
C SER A 22 14.77 8.67 -78.09
N ALA A 23 13.84 9.62 -77.95
CA ALA A 23 13.86 10.59 -76.86
C ALA A 23 13.55 9.90 -75.53
N GLN A 24 14.51 9.88 -74.61
CA GLN A 24 14.23 9.85 -73.18
C GLN A 24 13.98 11.29 -72.72
N PRO A 25 12.98 11.55 -71.85
CA PRO A 25 12.83 12.86 -71.22
C PRO A 25 14.04 13.12 -70.32
N ALA A 26 14.55 14.35 -70.33
CA ALA A 26 15.57 14.79 -69.40
C ALA A 26 15.08 14.60 -67.96
N GLN A 27 15.61 13.61 -67.24
CA GLN A 27 15.48 13.55 -65.79
C GLN A 27 16.42 14.60 -65.20
N SER A 28 15.83 15.71 -64.76
CA SER A 28 16.42 16.60 -63.77
C SER A 28 16.91 15.76 -62.59
N ALA A 29 18.21 15.82 -62.29
CA ALA A 29 18.75 15.29 -61.04
C ALA A 29 18.01 15.94 -59.85
N PRO A 30 17.62 15.19 -58.80
CA PRO A 30 16.87 15.78 -57.69
C PRO A 30 17.83 16.59 -56.81
N ALA A 31 17.96 17.88 -57.10
CA ALA A 31 18.68 18.85 -56.27
C ALA A 31 17.96 19.16 -54.93
N GLY A 32 16.95 18.38 -54.53
CA GLY A 32 16.08 18.63 -53.36
C GLY A 32 16.25 17.70 -52.16
N ARG A 33 16.99 16.58 -52.26
CA ARG A 33 17.14 15.61 -51.16
C ARG A 33 17.86 16.16 -49.91
N PRO A 34 19.03 16.84 -50.02
CA PRO A 34 19.76 17.31 -48.84
C PRO A 34 19.04 18.44 -48.07
N ALA A 35 18.25 19.25 -48.78
CA ALA A 35 17.47 20.33 -48.16
C ALA A 35 16.22 19.79 -47.44
N ALA A 36 15.54 18.81 -48.03
CA ALA A 36 14.40 18.13 -47.40
C ALA A 36 14.82 17.30 -46.18
N GLU A 37 15.95 16.61 -46.23
CA GLU A 37 16.53 15.88 -45.09
C GLU A 37 16.94 16.82 -43.96
N LYS A 38 17.54 17.97 -44.26
CA LYS A 38 17.86 19.00 -43.26
C LYS A 38 16.60 19.63 -42.64
N ALA A 39 15.58 19.92 -43.44
CA ALA A 39 14.30 20.44 -42.95
C ALA A 39 13.58 19.41 -42.07
N ALA A 40 13.58 18.13 -42.47
CA ALA A 40 13.03 17.04 -41.67
C ALA A 40 13.80 16.86 -40.35
N ALA A 41 15.13 16.87 -40.39
CA ALA A 41 15.98 16.78 -39.18
C ALA A 41 15.75 17.98 -38.24
N SER A 42 15.65 19.20 -38.78
CA SER A 42 15.32 20.40 -38.00
C SER A 42 13.92 20.30 -37.39
N SER A 43 12.91 19.87 -38.16
CA SER A 43 11.54 19.68 -37.65
C SER A 43 11.47 18.62 -36.55
N ARG A 44 12.31 17.59 -36.64
CA ARG A 44 12.41 16.50 -35.67
C ARG A 44 13.10 16.94 -34.39
N ALA A 45 14.15 17.76 -34.48
CA ALA A 45 14.82 18.36 -33.33
C ALA A 45 13.87 19.31 -32.58
N THR A 46 13.19 20.21 -33.28
CA THR A 46 12.20 21.11 -32.66
C THR A 46 11.02 20.34 -32.04
N LEU A 47 10.65 19.18 -32.61
CA LEU A 47 9.65 18.31 -32.00
C LEU A 47 10.19 17.63 -30.73
N ALA A 48 11.45 17.18 -30.73
CA ALA A 48 12.10 16.59 -29.55
C ALA A 48 12.13 17.61 -28.40
N GLU A 49 12.55 18.84 -28.66
CA GLU A 49 12.60 19.93 -27.67
C GLU A 49 11.22 20.24 -27.06
N ARG A 50 10.12 20.06 -27.82
CA ARG A 50 8.75 20.25 -27.29
C ARG A 50 8.22 19.05 -26.50
N ILE A 51 8.75 17.86 -26.74
CA ILE A 51 8.34 16.63 -26.05
C ILE A 51 9.12 16.47 -24.76
N ALA A 52 10.41 16.80 -24.77
CA ALA A 52 11.27 16.78 -23.61
C ALA A 52 10.62 17.59 -22.48
N LYS A 53 10.40 16.92 -21.36
CA LYS A 53 9.93 17.51 -20.11
C LYS A 53 10.88 17.10 -19.00
N PRO A 54 11.01 17.89 -17.93
CA PRO A 54 11.65 17.43 -16.72
C PRO A 54 10.89 16.25 -16.09
N SER A 55 11.60 15.40 -15.34
CA SER A 55 10.92 14.45 -14.46
C SER A 55 10.09 15.21 -13.41
N LEU A 56 8.89 14.68 -13.14
CA LEU A 56 7.83 15.37 -12.39
C LEU A 56 8.29 15.70 -10.96
N ARG A 57 8.05 16.94 -10.55
CA ARG A 57 8.12 17.44 -9.17
C ARG A 57 6.92 18.35 -8.99
N ASP A 58 5.87 17.88 -8.32
CA ASP A 58 4.70 18.70 -8.02
C ASP A 58 4.93 19.51 -6.73
N ALA A 59 4.06 20.46 -6.41
CA ALA A 59 4.26 21.47 -5.35
C ALA A 59 4.51 20.92 -3.93
N LEU A 60 4.29 19.61 -3.70
CA LEU A 60 4.42 18.95 -2.40
C LEU A 60 5.44 17.80 -2.36
N THR A 61 6.42 17.79 -3.25
CA THR A 61 7.57 16.85 -3.21
C THR A 61 8.74 17.33 -2.32
N ASP A 62 8.45 18.16 -1.32
CA ASP A 62 9.46 18.90 -0.55
C ASP A 62 8.91 19.32 0.81
N GLN A 63 8.35 18.38 1.59
CA GLN A 63 7.78 18.67 2.92
C GLN A 63 8.36 17.77 4.01
N ASN A 64 8.43 18.32 5.23
CA ASN A 64 8.68 17.59 6.46
C ASN A 64 7.38 17.49 7.26
N PHE A 65 6.84 16.27 7.34
CA PHE A 65 5.60 15.97 8.06
C PHE A 65 5.91 15.56 9.51
N TYR A 66 5.03 15.97 10.41
CA TYR A 66 4.94 15.46 11.77
C TYR A 66 3.56 14.82 11.96
N PHE A 67 3.54 13.51 12.18
CA PHE A 67 2.33 12.72 12.34
C PHE A 67 1.97 12.60 13.83
N VAL A 68 0.84 13.17 14.20
CA VAL A 68 0.38 13.33 15.59
C VAL A 68 -0.96 12.64 15.83
N MET A 69 -1.07 11.97 16.97
CA MET A 69 -2.35 11.53 17.53
C MET A 69 -2.76 12.55 18.59
N ALA A 70 -3.85 13.28 18.35
CA ALA A 70 -4.23 14.42 19.18
C ALA A 70 -4.40 14.03 20.66
N ASP A 71 -5.14 12.94 20.93
CA ASP A 71 -5.39 12.39 22.28
C ASP A 71 -4.12 12.06 23.08
N ARG A 72 -3.01 11.79 22.39
CA ARG A 72 -1.74 11.35 22.99
C ARG A 72 -0.66 12.42 22.97
N PHE A 73 -0.98 13.63 22.52
CA PHE A 73 0.03 14.66 22.31
C PHE A 73 0.15 15.64 23.48
N ASN A 74 -0.91 16.35 23.85
CA ASN A 74 -0.89 17.26 24.99
C ASN A 74 -2.31 17.60 25.41
N ASN A 75 -2.65 17.48 26.69
CA ASN A 75 -3.95 17.90 27.22
C ASN A 75 -3.92 19.42 27.54
N GLY A 76 -4.58 20.22 26.71
CA GLY A 76 -4.65 21.67 26.87
C GLY A 76 -5.93 22.19 27.55
N ASP A 77 -7.01 21.42 27.52
CA ASP A 77 -8.30 21.75 28.11
C ASP A 77 -9.00 20.53 28.72
N GLU A 78 -8.67 20.23 29.97
CA GLU A 78 -9.30 19.18 30.80
C GLU A 78 -10.85 19.25 30.86
N THR A 79 -11.48 20.36 30.45
CA THR A 79 -12.95 20.47 30.47
C THR A 79 -13.64 19.71 29.35
N ASN A 80 -12.90 19.25 28.34
CA ASN A 80 -13.41 18.44 27.23
C ASN A 80 -13.12 16.93 27.37
N ASP A 81 -12.36 16.51 28.41
CA ASP A 81 -11.87 15.14 28.61
C ASP A 81 -12.96 14.04 28.54
N THR A 82 -14.23 14.35 28.85
CA THR A 82 -15.35 13.38 28.78
C THR A 82 -16.26 13.55 27.56
N GLY A 83 -15.89 14.42 26.61
CA GLY A 83 -16.62 14.66 25.37
C GLY A 83 -18.05 15.19 25.58
N GLY A 84 -18.37 15.67 26.79
CA GLY A 84 -19.72 16.08 27.17
C GLY A 84 -20.73 14.93 27.35
N TYR A 85 -20.27 13.67 27.42
CA TYR A 85 -21.12 12.49 27.64
C TYR A 85 -21.49 12.26 29.11
N GLY A 86 -20.83 12.95 30.04
CA GLY A 86 -21.15 12.97 31.47
C GLY A 86 -20.11 13.73 32.28
N ASP A 87 -20.50 14.25 33.45
CA ASP A 87 -19.54 14.82 34.41
C ASP A 87 -18.86 13.66 35.16
N LEU A 88 -17.53 13.72 35.34
CA LEU A 88 -16.83 12.84 36.27
C LEU A 88 -17.40 13.09 37.68
N ASN A 89 -18.25 12.20 38.19
CA ASN A 89 -18.76 12.39 39.54
C ASN A 89 -17.60 12.31 40.56
N ASP A 90 -17.60 13.17 41.57
CA ASP A 90 -16.64 13.19 42.69
C ASP A 90 -16.54 11.84 43.47
N ASP A 91 -17.41 10.87 43.17
CA ASP A 91 -17.43 9.52 43.75
C ASP A 91 -17.04 8.39 42.77
N GLY A 92 -16.64 8.71 41.53
CA GLY A 92 -16.14 7.75 40.54
C GLY A 92 -17.22 6.81 39.97
N THR A 93 -18.49 7.25 39.91
CA THR A 93 -19.64 6.39 39.56
C THR A 93 -20.15 6.48 38.13
N THR A 94 -19.58 7.33 37.26
CA THR A 94 -19.87 7.25 35.82
C THR A 94 -19.12 6.07 35.22
N ASP A 95 -19.81 5.23 34.45
CA ASP A 95 -19.16 4.12 33.76
C ASP A 95 -18.25 4.74 32.69
N ARG A 96 -16.94 4.44 32.74
CA ARG A 96 -15.96 4.93 31.74
C ARG A 96 -16.37 4.57 30.32
N ARG A 97 -17.24 3.57 30.14
CA ARG A 97 -17.80 3.17 28.84
C ARG A 97 -18.83 4.15 28.28
N ASP A 98 -19.43 5.00 29.12
CA ASP A 98 -20.40 6.00 28.67
C ASP A 98 -19.70 7.18 27.97
N HIS A 99 -18.48 7.54 28.42
CA HIS A 99 -17.74 8.68 27.90
C HIS A 99 -16.43 8.31 27.20
N GLY A 100 -15.77 7.20 27.53
CA GLY A 100 -14.55 6.74 26.85
C GLY A 100 -13.24 7.29 27.41
N PHE A 101 -13.26 8.02 28.53
CA PHE A 101 -12.06 8.61 29.14
C PHE A 101 -11.55 7.82 30.34
N ASP A 102 -10.27 7.45 30.30
CA ASP A 102 -9.54 6.80 31.40
C ASP A 102 -8.03 6.91 31.13
N PRO A 103 -7.34 7.93 31.68
CA PRO A 103 -5.92 8.19 31.41
C PRO A 103 -4.99 7.13 32.02
N ALA A 104 -5.51 6.18 32.81
CA ALA A 104 -4.75 5.03 33.30
C ALA A 104 -4.83 3.82 32.35
N SER A 105 -5.50 3.94 31.20
CA SER A 105 -5.67 2.83 30.27
C SER A 105 -5.38 3.23 28.84
N LYS A 106 -4.34 2.62 28.24
CA LYS A 106 -3.98 2.76 26.81
C LYS A 106 -5.11 2.58 25.78
N ARG A 107 -6.27 2.04 26.21
CA ARG A 107 -7.47 1.75 25.41
C ARG A 107 -8.49 2.89 25.40
N PHE A 108 -8.31 3.90 26.25
CA PHE A 108 -9.27 4.98 26.45
C PHE A 108 -8.67 6.32 26.01
N TYR A 109 -9.51 7.36 25.96
CA TYR A 109 -9.05 8.73 25.82
C TYR A 109 -8.24 9.14 27.05
N HIS A 110 -7.15 9.88 26.82
CA HIS A 110 -6.26 10.40 27.86
C HIS A 110 -6.35 11.94 27.97
N GLY A 111 -7.00 12.60 27.01
CA GLY A 111 -7.36 14.02 27.09
C GLY A 111 -6.49 14.94 26.24
N GLY A 112 -5.58 14.41 25.42
CA GLY A 112 -4.87 15.23 24.46
C GLY A 112 -5.82 15.88 23.45
N ASP A 113 -5.61 17.16 23.13
CA ASP A 113 -6.62 17.93 22.39
C ASP A 113 -6.04 19.01 21.47
N ILE A 114 -6.94 19.69 20.74
CA ILE A 114 -6.58 20.75 19.78
C ILE A 114 -5.92 21.94 20.47
N GLN A 115 -6.35 22.28 21.69
CA GLN A 115 -5.76 23.37 22.47
C GLN A 115 -4.32 23.03 22.87
N GLY A 116 -4.09 21.80 23.35
CA GLY A 116 -2.78 21.33 23.75
C GLY A 116 -1.80 21.26 22.58
N LEU A 117 -2.25 20.85 21.38
CA LEU A 117 -1.43 20.95 20.18
C LEU A 117 -1.13 22.40 19.81
N GLN A 118 -2.11 23.30 19.91
CA GLN A 118 -1.92 24.72 19.65
C GLN A 118 -0.85 25.33 20.57
N ASP A 119 -0.80 24.89 21.83
CA ASP A 119 0.19 25.32 22.83
C ASP A 119 1.62 24.83 22.53
N LYS A 120 1.75 23.77 21.73
CA LYS A 120 3.04 23.15 21.37
C LYS A 120 3.48 23.45 19.92
N LEU A 121 2.81 24.36 19.20
CA LEU A 121 3.22 24.76 17.85
C LEU A 121 4.65 25.33 17.78
N ASP A 122 5.12 25.98 18.84
CA ASP A 122 6.50 26.52 18.88
C ASP A 122 7.55 25.39 19.00
N TYR A 123 7.21 24.27 19.64
CA TYR A 123 8.04 23.06 19.69
C TYR A 123 8.12 22.42 18.29
N LEU A 124 6.98 22.27 17.60
CA LEU A 124 6.97 21.76 16.23
C LEU A 124 7.72 22.68 15.25
N GLU A 125 7.63 24.00 15.42
CA GLU A 125 8.40 24.97 14.63
C GLU A 125 9.91 24.82 14.86
N GLY A 126 10.32 24.60 16.12
CA GLY A 126 11.71 24.38 16.49
C GLY A 126 12.33 23.12 15.88
N LEU A 127 11.53 22.06 15.68
CA LEU A 127 11.93 20.83 15.00
C LEU A 127 12.13 21.02 13.48
N GLY A 128 11.60 22.10 12.92
CA GLY A 128 11.59 22.37 11.47
C GLY A 128 10.46 21.68 10.72
N THR A 129 9.35 21.39 11.42
CA THR A 129 8.12 20.82 10.82
C THR A 129 7.48 21.79 9.84
N GLU A 130 7.10 21.30 8.66
CA GLU A 130 6.44 22.08 7.61
C GLU A 130 4.97 21.64 7.38
N ALA A 131 4.60 20.45 7.86
CA ALA A 131 3.24 19.92 7.75
C ALA A 131 2.88 19.09 8.98
N ILE A 132 1.70 19.31 9.54
CA ILE A 132 1.14 18.51 10.64
C ILE A 132 0.08 17.58 10.04
N TRP A 133 0.22 16.29 10.28
CA TRP A 133 -0.77 15.26 9.92
C TRP A 133 -1.38 14.68 11.19
N PHE A 134 -2.70 14.69 11.29
CA PHE A 134 -3.47 14.15 12.41
C PHE A 134 -3.97 12.76 12.09
N THR A 135 -4.09 11.90 13.11
CA THR A 135 -5.08 10.80 13.10
C THR A 135 -6.49 11.36 12.84
N PRO A 136 -7.50 10.53 12.52
CA PRO A 136 -8.83 11.06 12.26
C PRO A 136 -9.35 11.81 13.49
N ILE A 137 -9.99 12.95 13.24
CA ILE A 137 -10.44 13.85 14.31
C ILE A 137 -11.97 13.94 14.40
N PHE A 138 -12.70 13.24 13.53
CA PHE A 138 -14.16 13.30 13.47
C PHE A 138 -14.79 12.66 14.71
N LYS A 139 -16.04 12.98 15.00
CA LYS A 139 -16.71 12.41 16.18
C LYS A 139 -16.89 10.91 16.07
N ASN A 140 -16.41 10.21 17.09
CA ASN A 140 -16.37 8.76 17.20
C ASN A 140 -17.49 8.19 18.07
N LYS A 141 -17.72 6.88 17.96
CA LYS A 141 -18.43 6.10 18.98
C LYS A 141 -17.53 6.06 20.24
N PRO A 142 -17.98 6.53 21.42
CA PRO A 142 -17.10 6.68 22.57
C PRO A 142 -16.40 5.39 22.97
N VAL A 143 -17.15 4.27 23.05
CA VAL A 143 -16.64 2.93 23.33
C VAL A 143 -17.40 1.90 22.50
N GLN A 144 -16.69 0.93 21.95
CA GLN A 144 -17.28 -0.27 21.33
C GLN A 144 -16.46 -1.52 21.65
N SER A 145 -16.97 -2.69 21.27
CA SER A 145 -16.25 -3.97 21.41
C SER A 145 -15.31 -4.18 20.23
N GLU A 146 -14.09 -4.63 20.46
CA GLU A 146 -13.13 -4.99 19.41
C GLU A 146 -13.16 -6.51 19.14
N ASP A 147 -12.74 -6.95 17.95
CA ASP A 147 -12.43 -8.35 17.68
C ASP A 147 -11.03 -8.69 18.23
N GLY A 148 -10.94 -9.72 19.10
CA GLY A 148 -9.66 -10.19 19.67
C GLY A 148 -9.74 -10.52 21.15
N PRO A 149 -8.60 -10.82 21.82
CA PRO A 149 -8.54 -11.16 23.25
C PRO A 149 -8.72 -9.91 24.14
N THR A 150 -9.58 -8.99 23.74
CA THR A 150 -9.94 -7.81 24.52
C THR A 150 -10.92 -8.23 25.61
N GLY A 151 -10.62 -7.89 26.86
CA GLY A 151 -11.50 -8.18 27.99
C GLY A 151 -12.91 -7.58 27.84
N THR A 152 -13.74 -7.78 28.85
CA THR A 152 -15.18 -7.42 28.85
C THR A 152 -15.49 -5.92 28.79
N ASP A 153 -14.48 -5.05 28.76
CA ASP A 153 -14.63 -3.62 29.03
C ASP A 153 -14.67 -2.74 27.76
N GLY A 154 -14.47 -3.33 26.57
CA GLY A 154 -14.39 -2.59 25.31
C GLY A 154 -13.10 -1.78 25.15
N SER A 155 -13.08 -0.91 24.15
CA SER A 155 -12.02 0.05 23.83
C SER A 155 -12.67 1.35 23.36
N ALA A 156 -12.02 2.49 23.51
CA ALA A 156 -12.56 3.80 23.17
C ALA A 156 -12.09 4.30 21.81
N GLY A 157 -12.88 5.16 21.16
CA GLY A 157 -12.59 5.74 19.85
C GLY A 157 -11.47 6.79 19.82
N TYR A 158 -10.54 6.78 20.79
CA TYR A 158 -9.49 7.80 20.98
C TYR A 158 -8.59 7.98 19.75
N HIS A 159 -8.42 6.91 18.99
CA HIS A 159 -7.61 6.87 17.77
C HIS A 159 -8.32 7.51 16.57
N GLY A 160 -9.66 7.68 16.60
CA GLY A 160 -10.42 8.42 15.60
C GLY A 160 -11.14 7.61 14.51
N TYR A 161 -10.94 6.30 14.44
CA TYR A 161 -11.34 5.46 13.29
C TYR A 161 -12.79 4.90 13.36
N TRP A 162 -13.54 5.17 14.41
CA TRP A 162 -14.92 4.69 14.62
C TRP A 162 -15.93 5.83 14.47
N ILE A 163 -15.94 6.43 13.29
CA ILE A 163 -16.68 7.68 13.06
C ILE A 163 -18.18 7.43 13.10
N THR A 164 -18.88 8.26 13.89
CA THR A 164 -20.33 8.39 13.89
C THR A 164 -20.79 9.72 13.29
N ASP A 165 -19.99 10.78 13.35
CA ASP A 165 -20.35 12.06 12.71
C ASP A 165 -19.17 12.68 11.98
N PHE A 166 -19.23 12.63 10.65
CA PHE A 166 -18.22 13.17 9.74
C PHE A 166 -18.28 14.70 9.58
N THR A 167 -19.21 15.40 10.24
CA THR A 167 -19.44 16.86 10.07
C THR A 167 -18.89 17.70 11.23
N GLN A 168 -18.44 17.05 12.30
CA GLN A 168 -17.82 17.72 13.44
C GLN A 168 -16.60 16.95 13.95
N ILE A 169 -15.69 17.69 14.57
CA ILE A 169 -14.60 17.11 15.36
C ILE A 169 -15.17 16.36 16.57
N ASP A 170 -14.46 15.35 17.05
CA ASP A 170 -14.78 14.67 18.29
C ASP A 170 -14.77 15.65 19.47
N PRO A 171 -15.84 15.66 20.29
CA PRO A 171 -15.94 16.59 21.41
C PRO A 171 -14.87 16.37 22.49
N HIS A 172 -14.21 15.21 22.54
CA HIS A 172 -13.03 15.00 23.39
C HIS A 172 -11.82 15.82 22.95
N LEU A 173 -11.74 16.20 21.68
CA LEU A 173 -10.61 16.94 21.11
C LEU A 173 -10.87 18.45 21.05
N GLY A 174 -12.13 18.88 21.20
CA GLY A 174 -12.55 20.29 21.15
C GLY A 174 -13.69 20.54 20.17
N THR A 175 -13.65 21.70 19.49
CA THR A 175 -14.71 22.17 18.59
C THR A 175 -14.18 22.52 17.19
N ASN A 176 -15.06 22.52 16.17
CA ASN A 176 -14.69 22.95 14.81
C ASN A 176 -14.09 24.37 14.78
N ALA A 177 -14.46 25.23 15.72
CA ALA A 177 -13.93 26.60 15.81
C ALA A 177 -12.49 26.64 16.33
N GLU A 178 -12.17 25.81 17.33
CA GLU A 178 -10.79 25.64 17.83
C GLU A 178 -9.91 25.01 16.76
N LEU A 179 -10.42 24.00 16.05
CA LEU A 179 -9.73 23.39 14.92
C LEU A 179 -9.39 24.42 13.83
N ALA A 180 -10.35 25.26 13.44
CA ALA A 180 -10.10 26.33 12.49
C ALA A 180 -9.06 27.35 12.99
N ALA A 181 -9.06 27.65 14.29
CA ALA A 181 -8.07 28.54 14.91
C ALA A 181 -6.66 27.92 14.92
N LEU A 182 -6.54 26.62 15.19
CA LEU A 182 -5.30 25.88 15.09
C LEU A 182 -4.76 25.90 13.65
N VAL A 183 -5.61 25.64 12.66
CA VAL A 183 -5.22 25.70 11.23
C VAL A 183 -4.71 27.10 10.86
N GLU A 184 -5.40 28.16 11.30
CA GLU A 184 -4.93 29.54 11.10
C GLU A 184 -3.57 29.78 11.78
N ALA A 185 -3.38 29.28 13.00
CA ALA A 185 -2.15 29.44 13.76
C ALA A 185 -0.96 28.66 13.15
N ALA A 186 -1.20 27.48 12.59
CA ALA A 186 -0.23 26.69 11.84
C ALA A 186 0.15 27.40 10.53
N HIS A 187 -0.84 27.86 9.76
CA HIS A 187 -0.60 28.64 8.52
C HIS A 187 0.19 29.91 8.76
N ALA A 188 -0.03 30.59 9.89
CA ALA A 188 0.73 31.79 10.27
C ALA A 188 2.23 31.50 10.49
N ARG A 189 2.59 30.25 10.78
CA ARG A 189 3.97 29.73 10.91
C ARG A 189 4.49 29.10 9.62
N GLY A 190 3.69 29.06 8.56
CA GLY A 190 4.05 28.41 7.30
C GLY A 190 3.89 26.89 7.32
N MET A 191 3.27 26.33 8.36
CA MET A 191 2.97 24.90 8.44
C MET A 191 1.65 24.58 7.74
N LYS A 192 1.58 23.46 7.03
CA LYS A 192 0.35 22.91 6.46
C LYS A 192 -0.35 21.97 7.43
N VAL A 193 -1.66 21.76 7.25
CA VAL A 193 -2.47 20.85 8.08
C VAL A 193 -3.17 19.80 7.23
N PHE A 194 -3.00 18.53 7.60
CA PHE A 194 -3.54 17.35 6.94
C PHE A 194 -4.38 16.52 7.90
N PHE A 195 -5.57 16.09 7.47
CA PHE A 195 -6.38 15.18 8.26
C PHE A 195 -6.29 13.76 7.73
N ASP A 196 -6.26 12.78 8.63
CA ASP A 196 -6.69 11.44 8.26
C ASP A 196 -8.17 11.43 7.89
N ILE A 197 -8.52 10.63 6.88
CA ILE A 197 -9.89 10.43 6.44
C ILE A 197 -10.18 8.97 6.16
N ILE A 198 -11.42 8.56 6.42
CA ILE A 198 -11.88 7.18 6.28
C ILE A 198 -12.95 7.15 5.19
N THR A 199 -12.75 6.28 4.21
CA THR A 199 -13.75 6.05 3.14
C THR A 199 -14.24 4.60 3.11
N ASN A 200 -13.56 3.71 3.84
CA ASN A 200 -13.84 2.28 3.90
C ASN A 200 -15.02 1.97 4.82
N HIS A 201 -15.05 2.52 6.04
CA HIS A 201 -16.00 2.08 7.06
C HIS A 201 -16.53 3.22 7.94
N THR A 202 -17.48 2.88 8.80
CA THR A 202 -17.92 3.69 9.95
C THR A 202 -17.68 2.94 11.27
N ALA A 203 -18.16 3.46 12.40
CA ALA A 203 -18.19 2.68 13.66
C ALA A 203 -18.94 1.33 13.51
N ASP A 204 -18.63 0.37 14.40
CA ASP A 204 -19.33 -0.93 14.53
C ASP A 204 -20.72 -0.69 15.13
N VAL A 205 -21.73 -0.72 14.26
CA VAL A 205 -23.14 -0.42 14.57
C VAL A 205 -24.09 -1.42 13.91
N ILE A 206 -23.69 -2.07 12.82
CA ILE A 206 -24.51 -3.05 12.10
C ILE A 206 -24.23 -4.47 12.62
N SER A 207 -25.26 -5.13 13.12
CA SER A 207 -25.25 -6.56 13.48
C SER A 207 -26.09 -7.38 12.49
N TYR A 208 -26.08 -8.72 12.60
CA TYR A 208 -26.92 -9.59 11.76
C TYR A 208 -27.92 -10.44 12.57
N GLU A 209 -29.09 -10.74 11.98
CA GLU A 209 -30.17 -11.49 12.68
C GLU A 209 -29.72 -12.89 13.17
N SER A 210 -28.84 -13.56 12.40
CA SER A 210 -28.34 -14.90 12.71
C SER A 210 -27.31 -14.89 13.86
N ASN A 211 -26.37 -13.95 13.82
CA ASN A 211 -25.35 -13.71 14.83
C ASN A 211 -24.86 -12.27 14.71
N ALA A 212 -24.58 -11.61 15.82
CA ALA A 212 -24.03 -10.25 15.83
C ALA A 212 -22.71 -10.15 15.04
N ARG A 213 -21.91 -11.22 15.02
CA ARG A 213 -20.69 -11.30 14.22
C ARG A 213 -20.70 -12.55 13.34
N GLU A 214 -20.90 -12.33 12.05
CA GLU A 214 -20.77 -13.34 11.00
C GLU A 214 -19.38 -13.25 10.38
N GLY A 215 -18.87 -14.38 9.86
CA GLY A 215 -17.66 -14.39 9.05
C GLY A 215 -17.97 -14.04 7.60
N TYR A 216 -16.96 -13.60 6.85
CA TYR A 216 -17.13 -13.24 5.45
C TYR A 216 -17.71 -14.37 4.59
N LEU A 217 -18.75 -14.05 3.81
CA LEU A 217 -19.30 -14.94 2.79
C LEU A 217 -18.92 -14.45 1.40
N SER A 218 -18.38 -15.32 0.55
CA SER A 218 -17.90 -14.97 -0.78
C SER A 218 -18.99 -14.82 -1.85
N LYS A 219 -18.72 -14.02 -2.91
CA LYS A 219 -19.72 -13.76 -3.97
C LYS A 219 -20.02 -14.98 -4.85
N ASP A 220 -19.12 -15.94 -4.93
CA ASP A 220 -19.35 -17.22 -5.61
C ASP A 220 -20.27 -18.16 -4.82
N VAL A 221 -20.33 -18.01 -3.49
CA VAL A 221 -21.25 -18.74 -2.61
C VAL A 221 -22.62 -18.06 -2.56
N GLU A 222 -22.67 -16.76 -2.26
CA GLU A 222 -23.91 -15.96 -2.26
C GLU A 222 -23.70 -14.63 -3.00
N PRO A 223 -24.19 -14.48 -4.24
CA PRO A 223 -24.08 -13.23 -4.99
C PRO A 223 -25.03 -12.15 -4.45
N TYR A 224 -24.72 -10.88 -4.71
CA TYR A 224 -25.69 -9.80 -4.50
C TYR A 224 -26.90 -9.95 -5.39
N ARG A 225 -28.05 -9.45 -4.93
CA ARG A 225 -29.31 -9.45 -5.68
C ARG A 225 -29.89 -8.05 -5.79
N ASP A 226 -30.52 -7.75 -6.92
CA ASP A 226 -31.35 -6.55 -7.01
C ASP A 226 -32.58 -6.68 -6.09
N ALA A 227 -33.31 -5.58 -5.89
CA ALA A 227 -34.54 -5.54 -5.09
C ALA A 227 -35.68 -6.42 -5.64
N SER A 228 -35.49 -7.09 -6.80
CA SER A 228 -36.40 -8.08 -7.36
C SER A 228 -35.88 -9.53 -7.21
N GLY A 229 -34.75 -9.73 -6.51
CA GLY A 229 -34.13 -11.02 -6.25
C GLY A 229 -33.23 -11.55 -7.37
N ASN A 230 -32.94 -10.75 -8.40
CA ASN A 230 -32.08 -11.19 -9.51
C ASN A 230 -30.60 -11.01 -9.14
N PRO A 231 -29.75 -12.03 -9.28
CA PRO A 231 -28.34 -11.91 -8.96
C PRO A 231 -27.61 -11.00 -9.95
N PHE A 232 -26.68 -10.19 -9.45
CA PHE A 232 -25.80 -9.34 -10.26
C PHE A 232 -24.40 -9.26 -9.63
N ASP A 233 -23.44 -8.75 -10.40
CA ASP A 233 -22.09 -8.44 -9.94
C ASP A 233 -21.93 -6.91 -9.90
N ASP A 234 -21.73 -6.36 -8.71
CA ASP A 234 -21.59 -4.93 -8.41
C ASP A 234 -20.43 -4.27 -9.16
N ARG A 235 -19.34 -5.00 -9.42
CA ARG A 235 -18.21 -4.47 -10.21
C ARG A 235 -18.56 -4.17 -11.67
N GLU A 236 -19.62 -4.79 -12.22
CA GLU A 236 -20.11 -4.44 -13.56
C GLU A 236 -20.76 -3.03 -13.58
N TYR A 237 -21.11 -2.48 -12.40
CA TYR A 237 -21.82 -1.21 -12.23
C TYR A 237 -21.01 -0.17 -11.44
N ALA A 238 -19.84 -0.52 -10.89
CA ALA A 238 -18.97 0.44 -10.20
C ALA A 238 -18.57 1.59 -11.14
N GLY A 239 -18.81 2.83 -10.72
CA GLY A 239 -18.65 4.03 -11.56
C GLY A 239 -19.75 4.23 -12.62
N ASP A 240 -20.85 3.48 -12.55
CA ASP A 240 -22.06 3.66 -13.37
C ASP A 240 -23.25 4.13 -12.51
N GLU A 241 -24.01 5.07 -13.05
CA GLU A 241 -25.23 5.60 -12.43
C GLU A 241 -26.41 4.61 -12.49
N ASP A 242 -26.33 3.60 -13.37
CA ASP A 242 -27.35 2.58 -13.57
C ASP A 242 -27.23 1.39 -12.58
N PHE A 243 -26.66 1.61 -11.39
CA PHE A 243 -26.52 0.59 -10.33
C PHE A 243 -27.89 -0.02 -9.94
N PRO A 244 -28.01 -1.37 -9.84
CA PRO A 244 -29.29 -2.01 -9.55
C PRO A 244 -29.86 -1.58 -8.18
N PRO A 245 -31.19 -1.32 -8.07
CA PRO A 245 -31.78 -0.93 -6.80
C PRO A 245 -31.64 -2.06 -5.77
N LEU A 246 -31.30 -1.71 -4.53
CA LEU A 246 -31.11 -2.66 -3.43
C LEU A 246 -32.27 -2.64 -2.42
N ASP A 247 -32.50 -3.79 -1.79
CA ASP A 247 -33.43 -4.01 -0.69
C ASP A 247 -32.70 -4.76 0.45
N ALA A 248 -32.87 -4.30 1.70
CA ALA A 248 -32.11 -4.85 2.83
C ALA A 248 -32.41 -6.32 3.13
N GLU A 249 -33.62 -6.81 2.83
CA GLU A 249 -34.02 -8.20 3.10
C GLU A 249 -33.62 -9.16 1.96
N GLU A 250 -33.48 -8.65 0.73
CA GLU A 250 -33.31 -9.47 -0.46
C GLU A 250 -31.91 -9.38 -1.08
N SER A 251 -31.20 -8.26 -0.91
CA SER A 251 -29.99 -7.96 -1.70
C SER A 251 -28.70 -8.56 -1.16
N PHE A 252 -28.64 -8.88 0.13
CA PHE A 252 -27.41 -9.19 0.86
C PHE A 252 -27.40 -10.63 1.41
N PRO A 253 -26.22 -11.22 1.64
CA PRO A 253 -26.12 -12.54 2.26
C PRO A 253 -26.67 -12.61 3.69
N TYR A 254 -26.46 -11.55 4.46
CA TYR A 254 -26.92 -11.42 5.83
C TYR A 254 -27.96 -10.31 5.94
N LEU A 255 -28.95 -10.53 6.81
CA LEU A 255 -29.96 -9.52 7.11
C LEU A 255 -29.41 -8.57 8.19
N PRO A 256 -29.10 -7.30 7.86
CA PRO A 256 -28.58 -6.36 8.84
C PRO A 256 -29.65 -5.93 9.85
N THR A 257 -29.21 -5.68 11.08
CA THR A 257 -30.01 -5.26 12.23
C THR A 257 -29.25 -4.18 13.00
N LEU A 258 -29.97 -3.29 13.67
CA LEU A 258 -29.43 -2.20 14.48
C LEU A 258 -29.99 -2.29 15.90
N ASP A 259 -29.18 -1.93 16.88
CA ASP A 259 -29.63 -1.83 18.27
C ASP A 259 -30.54 -0.62 18.49
N GLU A 260 -31.43 -0.71 19.50
CA GLU A 260 -32.36 0.38 19.84
C GLU A 260 -31.58 1.64 20.24
N GLY A 261 -31.77 2.72 19.49
CA GLY A 261 -31.10 4.01 19.69
C GLY A 261 -29.93 4.26 18.73
N GLU A 262 -29.51 3.26 17.95
CA GLU A 262 -28.44 3.42 16.96
C GLU A 262 -28.95 3.68 15.54
N GLU A 263 -30.27 3.66 15.31
CA GLU A 263 -30.87 3.73 13.96
C GLU A 263 -30.65 5.07 13.23
N ASP A 264 -30.35 6.13 13.97
CA ASP A 264 -30.07 7.47 13.45
C ASP A 264 -28.72 8.02 13.97
N LEU A 265 -27.81 7.13 14.41
CA LEU A 265 -26.56 7.51 15.07
C LEU A 265 -25.59 8.24 14.12
N LYS A 266 -25.53 7.83 12.85
CA LYS A 266 -24.52 8.28 11.90
C LYS A 266 -24.90 9.57 11.20
N VAL A 267 -23.93 10.46 10.99
CA VAL A 267 -24.10 11.76 10.34
C VAL A 267 -23.01 11.95 9.27
N PRO A 268 -23.37 12.30 8.02
CA PRO A 268 -24.70 12.65 7.53
C PRO A 268 -25.67 11.46 7.44
N GLY A 269 -26.96 11.72 7.60
CA GLY A 269 -27.97 10.67 7.81
C GLY A 269 -28.19 9.66 6.68
N TRP A 270 -27.54 9.80 5.52
CA TRP A 270 -27.53 8.75 4.51
C TRP A 270 -26.73 7.52 4.95
N LEU A 271 -25.77 7.69 5.87
CA LEU A 271 -24.97 6.61 6.46
C LEU A 271 -25.79 5.67 7.35
N ASN A 272 -27.02 6.03 7.74
CA ASN A 272 -27.88 5.14 8.51
C ASN A 272 -28.66 4.14 7.63
N ASP A 273 -28.56 4.24 6.31
CA ASP A 273 -29.19 3.28 5.41
C ASP A 273 -28.26 2.07 5.22
N VAL A 274 -28.59 0.97 5.89
CA VAL A 274 -27.82 -0.29 5.89
C VAL A 274 -27.55 -0.85 4.49
N ARG A 275 -28.29 -0.43 3.46
CA ARG A 275 -28.06 -0.85 2.07
C ARG A 275 -26.80 -0.25 1.44
N TYR A 276 -26.19 0.72 2.09
CA TYR A 276 -24.93 1.33 1.67
C TYR A 276 -23.69 0.70 2.32
N TYR A 277 -23.88 -0.50 2.87
CA TYR A 277 -22.83 -1.35 3.42
C TYR A 277 -22.83 -2.70 2.71
N HIS A 278 -21.68 -3.39 2.67
CA HIS A 278 -21.59 -4.67 1.96
C HIS A 278 -22.40 -5.78 2.63
N ASN A 279 -22.55 -5.74 3.96
CA ASN A 279 -23.35 -6.70 4.76
C ASN A 279 -22.96 -8.18 4.48
N ARG A 280 -21.66 -8.46 4.41
CA ARG A 280 -21.13 -9.79 4.06
C ARG A 280 -20.37 -10.47 5.19
N GLY A 281 -20.33 -9.87 6.38
CA GLY A 281 -19.60 -10.40 7.52
C GLY A 281 -18.12 -9.98 7.55
N ASN A 282 -17.43 -10.40 8.60
CA ASN A 282 -16.08 -9.95 8.95
C ASN A 282 -14.98 -10.63 8.15
N THR A 283 -13.97 -9.86 7.78
CA THR A 283 -12.77 -10.44 7.17
C THR A 283 -11.96 -11.28 8.16
N ASP A 284 -11.40 -12.37 7.65
CA ASP A 284 -10.51 -13.25 8.40
C ASP A 284 -9.02 -12.86 8.28
N PHE A 285 -8.72 -11.93 7.38
CA PHE A 285 -7.38 -11.46 6.99
C PHE A 285 -6.38 -12.56 6.60
N GLN A 286 -6.82 -13.81 6.39
CA GLN A 286 -5.94 -14.95 6.16
C GLN A 286 -5.36 -14.99 4.74
N ARG A 287 -6.07 -14.37 3.78
CA ARG A 287 -5.68 -14.38 2.35
C ARG A 287 -5.80 -12.99 1.75
N GLU A 288 -4.92 -12.67 0.80
CA GLU A 288 -5.06 -11.53 -0.10
C GLU A 288 -6.14 -11.85 -1.15
N ASP A 289 -7.39 -11.97 -0.70
CA ASP A 289 -8.55 -12.33 -1.52
C ASP A 289 -9.71 -11.33 -1.45
N GLU A 290 -10.85 -11.72 -2.05
CA GLU A 290 -12.09 -10.93 -2.11
C GLU A 290 -12.53 -10.39 -0.76
N ASP A 291 -12.29 -11.13 0.30
CA ASP A 291 -12.68 -10.77 1.65
C ASP A 291 -12.11 -9.42 2.09
N GLN A 292 -10.86 -9.11 1.69
CA GLN A 292 -10.22 -7.86 2.11
C GLN A 292 -10.87 -6.59 1.51
N GLN A 293 -11.74 -6.69 0.50
CA GLN A 293 -12.42 -5.53 -0.09
C GLN A 293 -13.92 -5.47 0.16
N TYR A 294 -14.50 -6.52 0.71
CA TYR A 294 -15.94 -6.69 0.84
C TYR A 294 -16.39 -7.13 2.24
N GLY A 295 -15.44 -7.52 3.09
CA GLY A 295 -15.68 -7.93 4.47
C GLY A 295 -15.45 -6.81 5.46
N ASP A 296 -16.20 -6.83 6.57
CA ASP A 296 -16.09 -5.85 7.65
C ASP A 296 -14.67 -5.86 8.24
N PHE A 297 -13.99 -4.72 8.16
CA PHE A 297 -12.59 -4.56 8.60
C PHE A 297 -12.54 -4.57 10.13
N ALA A 298 -12.25 -5.75 10.71
CA ALA A 298 -12.21 -5.94 12.16
C ALA A 298 -13.49 -5.49 12.90
N GLY A 299 -14.66 -5.82 12.35
CA GLY A 299 -15.96 -5.45 12.92
C GLY A 299 -16.51 -4.10 12.44
N LEU A 300 -15.74 -3.30 11.72
CA LEU A 300 -16.17 -1.98 11.29
C LEU A 300 -17.09 -2.09 10.08
N ASP A 301 -18.25 -1.44 10.17
CA ASP A 301 -19.30 -1.47 9.13
C ASP A 301 -18.74 -1.02 7.77
N ASP A 302 -18.56 -1.96 6.84
CA ASP A 302 -17.87 -1.71 5.56
C ASP A 302 -18.80 -1.10 4.50
N LEU A 303 -18.42 0.06 3.99
CA LEU A 303 -19.21 0.84 3.05
C LEU A 303 -19.17 0.23 1.65
N PHE A 304 -20.34 0.15 1.03
CA PHE A 304 -20.50 -0.39 -0.31
C PHE A 304 -19.99 0.60 -1.38
N THR A 305 -18.67 0.70 -1.52
CA THR A 305 -17.97 1.74 -2.29
C THR A 305 -18.16 1.64 -3.81
N GLU A 306 -18.66 0.52 -4.32
CA GLU A 306 -19.15 0.40 -5.70
C GLU A 306 -20.45 1.18 -5.97
N HIS A 307 -21.23 1.49 -4.93
CA HIS A 307 -22.52 2.13 -5.07
C HIS A 307 -22.37 3.66 -5.26
N PRO A 308 -22.93 4.28 -6.32
CA PRO A 308 -22.68 5.69 -6.67
C PRO A 308 -23.08 6.67 -5.55
N ARG A 309 -24.15 6.39 -4.80
CA ARG A 309 -24.53 7.21 -3.63
C ARG A 309 -23.43 7.30 -2.57
N VAL A 310 -22.66 6.23 -2.36
CA VAL A 310 -21.56 6.17 -1.38
C VAL A 310 -20.38 7.01 -1.87
N VAL A 311 -20.02 6.87 -3.15
CA VAL A 311 -18.99 7.70 -3.81
C VAL A 311 -19.33 9.19 -3.67
N ASP A 312 -20.53 9.58 -4.11
CA ASP A 312 -21.01 10.97 -4.03
C ASP A 312 -21.04 11.48 -2.58
N GLY A 313 -21.52 10.65 -1.65
CA GLY A 313 -21.62 11.01 -0.24
C GLY A 313 -20.27 11.25 0.42
N MET A 314 -19.28 10.42 0.11
CA MET A 314 -17.92 10.60 0.61
C MET A 314 -17.23 11.80 -0.03
N GLU A 315 -17.43 12.04 -1.33
CA GLU A 315 -16.97 13.29 -1.94
C GLU A 315 -17.58 14.53 -1.26
N GLU A 316 -18.88 14.55 -1.02
CA GLU A 316 -19.58 15.66 -0.36
C GLU A 316 -19.05 15.93 1.06
N ILE A 317 -18.85 14.87 1.85
CA ILE A 317 -18.30 14.96 3.21
C ILE A 317 -16.93 15.66 3.17
N TYR A 318 -15.99 15.15 2.38
CA TYR A 318 -14.62 15.65 2.42
C TYR A 318 -14.46 16.99 1.67
N GLN A 319 -15.26 17.27 0.65
CA GLN A 319 -15.28 18.60 0.03
C GLN A 319 -15.71 19.70 1.03
N THR A 320 -16.57 19.38 1.99
CA THR A 320 -17.03 20.34 3.01
C THR A 320 -15.85 20.85 3.86
N TRP A 321 -15.03 19.95 4.39
CA TRP A 321 -13.87 20.27 5.23
C TRP A 321 -12.81 21.11 4.50
N VAL A 322 -12.60 20.86 3.21
CA VAL A 322 -11.70 21.68 2.37
C VAL A 322 -12.15 23.14 2.35
N SER A 323 -13.45 23.41 2.23
CA SER A 323 -13.98 24.76 2.15
C SER A 323 -14.24 25.45 3.49
N GLU A 324 -14.55 24.69 4.55
CA GLU A 324 -14.99 25.26 5.83
C GLU A 324 -13.86 25.44 6.84
N ILE A 325 -12.91 24.50 6.91
CA ILE A 325 -11.78 24.56 7.86
C ILE A 325 -10.50 25.06 7.17
N GLY A 326 -10.38 24.84 5.87
CA GLY A 326 -9.25 25.35 5.09
C GLY A 326 -7.96 24.54 5.25
N ILE A 327 -8.07 23.24 5.53
CA ILE A 327 -6.95 22.28 5.49
C ILE A 327 -6.21 22.25 4.15
N ASP A 328 -5.04 21.62 4.13
CA ASP A 328 -4.13 21.58 2.98
C ASP A 328 -4.03 20.20 2.32
N GLY A 329 -4.58 19.17 2.94
CA GLY A 329 -4.60 17.84 2.36
C GLY A 329 -5.22 16.77 3.24
N TYR A 330 -5.15 15.54 2.74
CA TYR A 330 -5.63 14.35 3.44
C TYR A 330 -4.60 13.22 3.44
N ARG A 331 -4.51 12.50 4.56
CA ARG A 331 -4.09 11.09 4.54
C ARG A 331 -5.35 10.24 4.47
N ILE A 332 -5.33 9.18 3.67
CA ILE A 332 -6.50 8.32 3.44
C ILE A 332 -6.23 6.94 4.03
N ASP A 333 -7.11 6.53 4.92
CA ASP A 333 -7.07 5.26 5.61
C ASP A 333 -7.38 4.06 4.70
N THR A 334 -6.80 2.91 5.04
CA THR A 334 -7.20 1.57 4.55
C THR A 334 -7.38 1.42 3.04
N MET A 335 -6.63 2.16 2.22
CA MET A 335 -6.90 2.28 0.77
C MET A 335 -6.93 0.96 0.00
N LYS A 336 -6.21 -0.07 0.46
CA LYS A 336 -6.18 -1.38 -0.20
C LYS A 336 -7.51 -2.16 -0.09
N HIS A 337 -8.36 -1.77 0.86
CA HIS A 337 -9.63 -2.40 1.19
C HIS A 337 -10.81 -1.79 0.42
N VAL A 338 -10.58 -0.74 -0.36
CA VAL A 338 -11.61 -0.10 -1.20
C VAL A 338 -11.32 -0.37 -2.68
N ASN A 339 -12.37 -0.52 -3.48
CA ASN A 339 -12.24 -0.85 -4.90
C ASN A 339 -11.54 0.25 -5.73
N ASP A 340 -10.86 -0.15 -6.81
CA ASP A 340 -10.05 0.75 -7.66
C ASP A 340 -10.90 1.87 -8.29
N GLU A 341 -12.16 1.61 -8.66
CA GLU A 341 -13.04 2.58 -9.32
C GLU A 341 -13.44 3.75 -8.41
N PHE A 342 -13.62 3.51 -7.10
CA PHE A 342 -13.88 4.58 -6.13
C PHE A 342 -12.75 5.62 -6.16
N TRP A 343 -11.49 5.18 -6.14
CA TRP A 343 -10.33 6.07 -6.16
C TRP A 343 -10.20 6.86 -7.46
N GLN A 344 -10.56 6.25 -8.59
CA GLN A 344 -10.53 6.88 -9.91
C GLN A 344 -11.52 8.05 -10.05
N GLU A 345 -12.50 8.15 -9.16
CA GLU A 345 -13.48 9.23 -9.05
C GLU A 345 -13.15 10.16 -7.88
N PHE A 346 -13.14 9.63 -6.65
CA PHE A 346 -12.96 10.38 -5.40
C PHE A 346 -11.71 11.27 -5.40
N GLY A 347 -10.55 10.70 -5.72
CA GLY A 347 -9.28 11.42 -5.70
C GLY A 347 -9.29 12.64 -6.65
N PRO A 348 -9.54 12.43 -7.95
CA PRO A 348 -9.69 13.53 -8.91
C PRO A 348 -10.82 14.51 -8.56
N GLY A 349 -11.94 14.05 -8.00
CA GLY A 349 -13.09 14.84 -7.57
C GLY A 349 -12.72 15.85 -6.49
N VAL A 350 -12.16 15.37 -5.37
CA VAL A 350 -11.70 16.21 -4.25
C VAL A 350 -10.61 17.19 -4.68
N LEU A 351 -9.61 16.75 -5.46
CA LEU A 351 -8.54 17.65 -5.93
C LEU A 351 -9.05 18.75 -6.85
N LYS A 352 -10.00 18.42 -7.73
CA LYS A 352 -10.64 19.40 -8.59
C LYS A 352 -11.42 20.42 -7.75
N TYR A 353 -12.17 19.97 -6.74
CA TYR A 353 -12.89 20.85 -5.83
C TYR A 353 -11.94 21.76 -5.05
N ALA A 354 -10.87 21.22 -4.46
CA ALA A 354 -9.88 21.98 -3.70
C ALA A 354 -9.22 23.08 -4.55
N ARG A 355 -8.80 22.73 -5.78
CA ARG A 355 -8.25 23.71 -6.74
C ARG A 355 -9.24 24.81 -7.10
N GLN A 356 -10.52 24.48 -7.25
CA GLN A 356 -11.58 25.47 -7.53
C GLN A 356 -11.88 26.36 -6.33
N ASN A 357 -11.62 25.89 -5.12
CA ASN A 357 -11.81 26.61 -3.86
C ASN A 357 -10.50 27.23 -3.31
N GLY A 358 -9.50 27.45 -4.16
CA GLY A 358 -8.31 28.23 -3.80
C GLY A 358 -7.18 27.45 -3.14
N LYS A 359 -7.23 26.11 -3.14
CA LYS A 359 -6.15 25.22 -2.68
C LYS A 359 -5.51 24.50 -3.89
N PRO A 360 -4.68 25.19 -4.69
CA PRO A 360 -4.06 24.59 -5.89
C PRO A 360 -3.07 23.47 -5.55
N ASP A 361 -2.47 23.57 -4.37
CA ASP A 361 -1.47 22.65 -3.84
C ASP A 361 -2.10 21.65 -2.86
N PHE A 362 -3.41 21.38 -2.95
CA PHE A 362 -4.02 20.34 -2.11
C PHE A 362 -3.42 18.97 -2.44
N TYR A 363 -3.17 18.18 -1.41
CA TYR A 363 -2.45 16.92 -1.55
C TYR A 363 -3.06 15.80 -0.75
N MET A 364 -3.14 14.63 -1.38
CA MET A 364 -3.68 13.45 -0.75
C MET A 364 -2.72 12.28 -0.89
N PHE A 365 -2.54 11.53 0.19
CA PHE A 365 -1.76 10.31 0.19
C PHE A 365 -2.48 9.19 0.96
N GLY A 366 -2.38 7.98 0.43
CA GLY A 366 -3.04 6.81 1.00
C GLY A 366 -2.19 5.95 1.90
N GLU A 367 -2.83 5.18 2.76
CA GLU A 367 -2.23 3.99 3.36
C GLU A 367 -2.54 2.74 2.55
N VAL A 368 -1.49 2.09 2.04
CA VAL A 368 -1.56 0.77 1.42
C VAL A 368 -0.49 -0.09 2.07
N TYR A 369 -0.84 -0.82 3.13
CA TYR A 369 0.12 -1.67 3.83
C TYR A 369 0.59 -2.83 2.94
N ASP A 370 1.86 -2.77 2.54
CA ASP A 370 2.62 -3.82 1.85
C ASP A 370 4.12 -3.58 2.07
N ASP A 371 4.78 -4.47 2.80
CA ASP A 371 6.19 -4.36 3.18
C ASP A 371 7.15 -5.00 2.16
N ARG A 372 6.63 -5.54 1.04
CA ARG A 372 7.44 -6.22 0.03
C ARG A 372 8.36 -5.22 -0.66
N THR A 373 9.66 -5.36 -0.44
CA THR A 373 10.70 -4.56 -1.11
C THR A 373 11.03 -5.03 -2.53
N THR A 374 10.17 -5.86 -3.14
CA THR A 374 10.42 -6.52 -4.43
C THR A 374 9.78 -5.76 -5.59
N GLU A 375 10.15 -6.14 -6.82
CA GLU A 375 9.52 -5.60 -8.04
C GLU A 375 7.98 -5.80 -8.03
N ALA A 376 7.50 -6.93 -7.50
CA ALA A 376 6.07 -7.22 -7.38
C ALA A 376 5.37 -6.26 -6.40
N GLY A 377 6.00 -5.99 -5.25
CA GLY A 377 5.50 -5.00 -4.27
C GLY A 377 5.44 -3.59 -4.88
N LYS A 378 6.48 -3.16 -5.59
CA LYS A 378 6.50 -1.88 -6.33
C LYS A 378 5.40 -1.81 -7.40
N ALA A 379 5.18 -2.89 -8.14
CA ALA A 379 4.14 -2.94 -9.16
C ALA A 379 2.73 -2.83 -8.55
N PHE A 380 2.49 -3.55 -7.44
CA PHE A 380 1.25 -3.46 -6.67
C PHE A 380 1.03 -2.05 -6.10
N LEU A 381 1.95 -1.56 -5.26
CA LEU A 381 1.86 -0.25 -4.60
C LEU A 381 1.71 0.90 -5.59
N SER A 382 2.45 0.89 -6.69
CA SER A 382 2.37 1.98 -7.67
C SER A 382 1.05 2.05 -8.43
N LYS A 383 0.19 1.02 -8.40
CA LYS A 383 -1.10 1.04 -9.12
C LYS A 383 -2.00 2.17 -8.60
N PHE A 384 -1.99 2.41 -7.30
CA PHE A 384 -2.82 3.42 -6.63
C PHE A 384 -2.52 4.84 -7.11
N VAL A 385 -1.25 5.13 -7.40
CA VAL A 385 -0.85 6.48 -7.87
C VAL A 385 -0.80 6.61 -9.39
N THR A 386 -0.87 5.50 -10.12
CA THR A 386 -0.83 5.49 -11.60
C THR A 386 -2.23 5.24 -12.15
N ARG A 387 -2.74 4.02 -12.01
CA ARG A 387 -4.08 3.61 -12.48
C ARG A 387 -5.20 4.32 -11.74
N ASP A 388 -5.09 4.36 -10.41
CA ASP A 388 -6.20 4.82 -9.55
C ASP A 388 -6.15 6.34 -9.33
N LYS A 389 -5.13 7.01 -9.89
CA LYS A 389 -5.00 8.47 -9.99
C LYS A 389 -4.88 9.21 -8.65
N MET A 390 -4.44 8.52 -7.61
CA MET A 390 -4.07 9.16 -6.35
C MET A 390 -2.73 9.88 -6.48
N GLN A 391 -2.50 10.94 -5.70
CA GLN A 391 -1.24 11.69 -5.81
C GLN A 391 -0.05 10.95 -5.19
N ALA A 392 -0.28 10.19 -4.11
CA ALA A 392 0.74 9.41 -3.43
C ALA A 392 0.15 8.35 -2.51
N ILE A 393 1.03 7.53 -1.95
CA ILE A 393 0.77 6.59 -0.86
C ILE A 393 1.97 6.62 0.11
N LEU A 394 1.76 6.21 1.36
CA LEU A 394 2.83 5.95 2.33
C LEU A 394 3.82 4.93 1.75
N ASP A 395 5.12 5.21 1.84
CA ASP A 395 6.16 4.36 1.25
C ASP A 395 6.56 3.22 2.21
N PHE A 396 5.65 2.25 2.43
CA PHE A 396 5.93 1.04 3.22
C PHE A 396 7.13 0.26 2.68
N GLY A 397 7.31 0.24 1.37
CA GLY A 397 8.49 -0.35 0.74
C GLY A 397 9.79 0.34 1.19
N PHE A 398 9.79 1.67 1.35
CA PHE A 398 10.93 2.40 1.92
C PHE A 398 11.09 2.08 3.40
N GLN A 399 10.02 2.11 4.20
CA GLN A 399 10.08 1.80 5.63
C GLN A 399 10.75 0.44 5.86
N ALA A 400 10.28 -0.61 5.17
CA ALA A 400 10.84 -1.95 5.26
C ALA A 400 12.30 -1.99 4.78
N SER A 401 12.63 -1.28 3.70
CA SER A 401 14.00 -1.21 3.18
C SER A 401 14.96 -0.45 4.11
N ALA A 402 14.50 0.61 4.76
CA ALA A 402 15.25 1.39 5.73
C ALA A 402 15.52 0.56 6.99
N ARG A 403 14.51 -0.11 7.55
CA ARG A 403 14.68 -1.07 8.64
C ARG A 403 15.65 -2.19 8.26
N ASN A 404 15.48 -2.79 7.09
CA ASN A 404 16.38 -3.86 6.63
C ASN A 404 17.84 -3.39 6.54
N PHE A 405 18.08 -2.16 6.09
CA PHE A 405 19.43 -1.61 5.95
C PHE A 405 20.04 -1.15 7.28
N VAL A 406 19.32 -0.35 8.07
CA VAL A 406 19.86 0.29 9.28
C VAL A 406 19.79 -0.65 10.48
N SER A 407 18.64 -1.30 10.69
CA SER A 407 18.39 -2.16 11.84
C SER A 407 18.95 -3.57 11.62
N LYS A 408 18.56 -4.23 10.52
CA LYS A 408 18.97 -5.61 10.22
C LYS A 408 20.31 -5.73 9.48
N GLN A 409 20.96 -4.60 9.20
CA GLN A 409 22.26 -4.52 8.54
C GLN A 409 22.34 -5.28 7.20
N GLN A 410 21.22 -5.33 6.46
CA GLN A 410 21.18 -5.89 5.12
C GLN A 410 22.11 -5.07 4.19
N GLY A 411 22.81 -5.74 3.28
CA GLY A 411 23.76 -5.07 2.40
C GLY A 411 23.12 -3.97 1.54
N ALA A 412 23.78 -2.82 1.45
CA ALA A 412 23.32 -1.63 0.71
C ALA A 412 22.96 -1.86 -0.78
N GLY A 413 23.37 -2.99 -1.37
CA GLY A 413 22.93 -3.38 -2.71
C GLY A 413 21.41 -3.52 -2.84
N ALA A 414 20.72 -3.97 -1.78
CA ALA A 414 19.27 -4.08 -1.75
C ALA A 414 18.59 -2.71 -1.89
N LEU A 415 19.10 -1.68 -1.19
CA LEU A 415 18.61 -0.30 -1.35
C LEU A 415 18.84 0.25 -2.77
N VAL A 416 19.99 -0.07 -3.38
CA VAL A 416 20.27 0.34 -4.76
C VAL A 416 19.24 -0.26 -5.73
N GLU A 417 18.85 -1.51 -5.53
CA GLU A 417 17.82 -2.17 -6.35
C GLU A 417 16.43 -1.59 -6.07
N PHE A 418 16.05 -1.43 -4.80
CA PHE A 418 14.79 -0.81 -4.39
C PHE A 418 14.56 0.56 -5.05
N PHE A 419 15.54 1.48 -4.96
CA PHE A 419 15.42 2.81 -5.56
C PHE A 419 15.55 2.81 -7.09
N ARG A 420 16.09 1.76 -7.71
CA ARG A 420 16.07 1.60 -9.18
C ARG A 420 14.71 1.18 -9.70
N ASP A 421 13.86 0.59 -8.86
CA ASP A 421 12.50 0.19 -9.23
C ASP A 421 11.46 1.29 -8.95
N ASP A 422 11.89 2.49 -8.52
CA ASP A 422 11.02 3.66 -8.41
C ASP A 422 10.40 4.09 -9.77
N ASP A 423 10.94 3.60 -10.89
CA ASP A 423 10.39 3.77 -12.23
C ASP A 423 8.94 3.25 -12.36
N TYR A 424 8.52 2.33 -11.48
CA TYR A 424 7.12 1.86 -11.40
C TYR A 424 6.14 2.98 -11.02
N TYR A 425 6.59 3.97 -10.25
CA TYR A 425 5.80 5.13 -9.88
C TYR A 425 5.86 6.25 -10.93
N THR A 426 6.71 6.13 -11.96
CA THR A 426 6.93 7.18 -12.96
C THR A 426 5.89 7.10 -14.08
N ASP A 427 4.91 8.00 -14.05
CA ASP A 427 3.95 8.22 -15.14
C ASP A 427 3.85 9.72 -15.50
N ALA A 428 2.86 10.11 -16.31
CA ALA A 428 2.69 11.45 -16.82
C ALA A 428 2.40 12.50 -15.72
N ASP A 429 1.86 12.06 -14.58
CA ASP A 429 1.37 12.84 -13.45
C ASP A 429 1.66 12.23 -12.07
N SER A 430 2.46 11.14 -11.99
CA SER A 430 2.93 10.55 -10.74
C SER A 430 4.46 10.35 -10.70
N ASN A 431 5.05 10.39 -9.50
CA ASN A 431 6.43 9.99 -9.28
C ASN A 431 6.73 9.59 -7.81
N ALA A 432 7.72 8.72 -7.60
CA ALA A 432 8.19 8.32 -6.27
C ALA A 432 8.67 9.50 -5.38
N TYR A 433 9.08 10.63 -5.98
CA TYR A 433 9.44 11.84 -5.21
C TYR A 433 8.26 12.43 -4.40
N GLN A 434 7.01 12.04 -4.68
CA GLN A 434 5.84 12.50 -3.93
C GLN A 434 5.61 11.65 -2.66
N LEU A 435 6.08 10.40 -2.62
CA LEU A 435 5.70 9.47 -1.55
C LEU A 435 6.19 9.97 -0.18
N PRO A 436 5.32 9.98 0.85
CA PRO A 436 5.76 10.20 2.22
C PRO A 436 6.52 8.97 2.72
N THR A 437 7.76 9.19 3.16
CA THR A 437 8.66 8.19 3.73
C THR A 437 8.60 8.27 5.25
N PHE A 438 8.61 7.13 5.93
CA PHE A 438 8.49 7.03 7.38
C PHE A 438 9.30 5.83 7.89
N LEU A 439 9.51 5.75 9.20
CA LEU A 439 10.30 4.69 9.85
C LEU A 439 9.48 3.81 10.79
N GLY A 440 8.39 4.36 11.33
CA GLY A 440 7.38 3.69 12.15
C GLY A 440 6.08 4.49 12.15
N ASN A 441 5.01 3.90 12.66
CA ASN A 441 3.70 4.55 12.78
C ASN A 441 2.86 3.91 13.90
N HIS A 442 1.61 4.36 13.99
CA HIS A 442 0.61 3.95 14.97
C HIS A 442 0.08 2.51 14.88
N ASP A 443 0.45 1.73 13.86
CA ASP A 443 -0.04 0.36 13.63
C ASP A 443 1.07 -0.70 13.71
N MET A 444 2.24 -0.38 13.15
CA MET A 444 3.37 -1.32 13.10
C MET A 444 4.30 -1.21 14.31
N GLY A 445 4.30 -0.06 14.99
CA GLY A 445 5.30 0.29 15.99
C GLY A 445 6.31 1.33 15.51
N ARG A 446 7.20 1.70 16.43
CA ARG A 446 8.17 2.79 16.27
C ARG A 446 9.52 2.28 15.77
N ILE A 447 10.35 3.19 15.27
CA ILE A 447 11.72 2.85 14.87
C ILE A 447 12.54 2.28 16.04
N GLY A 448 12.42 2.87 17.23
CA GLY A 448 13.07 2.38 18.45
C GLY A 448 12.67 0.94 18.81
N TYR A 449 11.40 0.57 18.65
CA TYR A 449 10.94 -0.82 18.83
C TYR A 449 11.64 -1.77 17.85
N PHE A 450 11.67 -1.43 16.56
CA PHE A 450 12.30 -2.28 15.54
C PHE A 450 13.80 -2.45 15.76
N LEU A 451 14.50 -1.39 16.19
CA LEU A 451 15.91 -1.43 16.52
C LEU A 451 16.18 -2.37 17.69
N LYS A 452 15.43 -2.23 18.79
CA LYS A 452 15.51 -3.14 19.96
C LYS A 452 15.20 -4.59 19.57
N GLN A 453 14.15 -4.81 18.76
CA GLN A 453 13.74 -6.15 18.32
C GLN A 453 14.83 -6.84 17.47
N ASP A 454 15.42 -6.13 16.52
CA ASP A 454 16.41 -6.70 15.60
C ASP A 454 17.82 -6.77 16.23
N ASN A 455 18.10 -5.95 17.25
CA ASN A 455 19.41 -5.83 17.91
C ASN A 455 19.30 -5.91 19.46
N PRO A 456 18.84 -7.04 20.03
CA PRO A 456 18.55 -7.15 21.47
C PRO A 456 19.78 -7.04 22.39
N ASP A 457 21.00 -7.16 21.84
CA ASP A 457 22.26 -7.09 22.58
C ASP A 457 23.01 -5.75 22.37
N ALA A 458 22.45 -4.82 21.58
CA ALA A 458 23.07 -3.52 21.31
C ALA A 458 23.05 -2.63 22.57
N SER A 459 24.06 -1.78 22.74
CA SER A 459 24.03 -0.74 23.77
C SER A 459 23.07 0.37 23.39
N GLU A 460 22.58 1.12 24.38
CA GLU A 460 21.74 2.30 24.15
C GLU A 460 22.39 3.30 23.18
N ASP A 461 23.68 3.64 23.38
CA ASP A 461 24.44 4.51 22.45
C ASP A 461 24.39 4.00 20.99
N GLU A 462 24.43 2.68 20.80
CA GLU A 462 24.38 2.07 19.47
C GLU A 462 22.98 2.16 18.87
N LEU A 463 21.95 1.96 19.68
CA LEU A 463 20.55 2.12 19.26
C LEU A 463 20.26 3.58 18.90
N LEU A 464 20.74 4.54 19.69
CA LEU A 464 20.60 5.97 19.43
C LEU A 464 21.28 6.38 18.12
N ASP A 465 22.52 5.92 17.90
CA ASP A 465 23.24 6.16 16.63
C ASP A 465 22.50 5.57 15.43
N ARG A 466 21.86 4.39 15.58
CA ARG A 466 21.07 3.76 14.52
C ARG A 466 19.75 4.46 14.27
N ASP A 467 19.08 4.95 15.30
CA ASP A 467 17.85 5.74 15.18
C ASP A 467 18.13 7.03 14.40
N LEU A 468 19.17 7.77 14.81
CA LEU A 468 19.59 8.96 14.10
C LEU A 468 19.98 8.65 12.65
N LEU A 469 20.70 7.54 12.39
CA LEU A 469 21.03 7.11 11.02
C LEU A 469 19.78 6.79 10.18
N ALA A 470 18.75 6.20 10.78
CA ALA A 470 17.49 5.92 10.09
C ALA A 470 16.81 7.22 9.65
N HIS A 471 16.80 8.23 10.52
CA HIS A 471 16.29 9.57 10.20
C HIS A 471 17.18 10.29 9.17
N GLU A 472 18.51 10.21 9.28
CA GLU A 472 19.43 10.73 8.26
C GLU A 472 19.15 10.11 6.88
N LEU A 473 18.94 8.79 6.82
CA LEU A 473 18.59 8.12 5.58
C LEU A 473 17.27 8.67 5.03
N MET A 474 16.21 8.74 5.85
CA MET A 474 14.89 9.22 5.47
C MET A 474 14.92 10.66 4.91
N TYR A 475 15.60 11.59 5.59
CA TYR A 475 15.71 12.99 5.16
C TYR A 475 16.57 13.18 3.91
N LEU A 476 17.56 12.32 3.68
CA LEU A 476 18.53 12.50 2.60
C LEU A 476 18.16 11.75 1.31
N VAL A 477 17.22 10.79 1.34
CA VAL A 477 16.69 10.15 0.13
C VAL A 477 15.55 10.97 -0.49
N ARG A 478 14.91 10.45 -1.55
CA ARG A 478 13.74 11.07 -2.16
C ARG A 478 12.45 10.80 -1.36
N GLY A 479 11.50 11.71 -1.45
CA GLY A 479 10.19 11.60 -0.79
C GLY A 479 9.98 12.75 0.19
N ASN A 480 8.94 12.61 1.01
CA ASN A 480 8.62 13.55 2.07
C ASN A 480 8.79 12.86 3.43
N PRO A 481 9.78 13.21 4.26
CA PRO A 481 9.96 12.59 5.58
C PRO A 481 8.73 12.83 6.47
N VAL A 482 8.29 11.78 7.17
CA VAL A 482 7.25 11.79 8.19
C VAL A 482 7.88 11.33 9.50
N VAL A 483 7.92 12.23 10.49
CA VAL A 483 8.29 11.91 11.87
C VAL A 483 7.03 11.53 12.63
N TYR A 484 7.00 10.35 13.25
CA TYR A 484 5.89 9.97 14.12
C TYR A 484 6.15 10.55 15.52
N TYR A 485 5.12 11.13 16.12
CA TYR A 485 5.29 11.88 17.37
C TYR A 485 5.98 11.03 18.45
N GLY A 486 6.97 11.60 19.13
CA GLY A 486 7.77 10.92 20.16
C GLY A 486 9.01 10.20 19.62
N ASP A 487 9.14 9.98 18.30
CA ASP A 487 10.39 9.48 17.72
C ASP A 487 11.54 10.46 17.99
N GLU A 488 11.26 11.77 18.00
CA GLU A 488 12.26 12.80 18.33
C GLU A 488 12.66 12.84 19.82
N GLN A 489 11.92 12.10 20.65
CA GLN A 489 12.14 11.93 22.09
C GLN A 489 12.61 10.51 22.44
N GLY A 490 12.90 9.67 21.43
CA GLY A 490 13.43 8.32 21.67
C GLY A 490 12.37 7.30 22.09
N PHE A 491 11.09 7.55 21.79
CA PHE A 491 10.02 6.60 22.10
C PHE A 491 10.28 5.28 21.39
N THR A 492 10.31 4.21 22.16
CA THR A 492 10.52 2.87 21.61
C THR A 492 9.22 2.08 21.55
N GLY A 493 8.44 2.06 22.63
CA GLY A 493 7.25 1.21 22.76
C GLY A 493 7.58 -0.28 22.62
N SER A 494 6.54 -1.11 22.64
CA SER A 494 6.67 -2.58 22.52
C SER A 494 6.01 -3.17 21.26
N GLY A 495 5.65 -2.29 20.32
CA GLY A 495 5.23 -2.63 18.96
C GLY A 495 3.72 -2.77 18.75
N GLY A 496 3.28 -2.81 17.50
CA GLY A 496 1.87 -2.92 17.16
C GLY A 496 1.07 -1.63 17.38
N ASP A 497 -0.22 -1.79 17.70
CA ASP A 497 -1.22 -0.72 17.86
C ASP A 497 -1.02 0.08 19.17
N GLN A 498 -1.73 -0.29 20.26
CA GLN A 498 -1.89 0.57 21.45
C GLN A 498 -0.59 0.80 22.21
N LEU A 499 0.39 -0.09 22.00
CA LEU A 499 1.72 -0.03 22.60
C LEU A 499 2.69 0.89 21.84
N ALA A 500 2.29 1.39 20.67
CA ALA A 500 3.01 2.43 19.91
C ALA A 500 2.38 3.82 20.06
N ARG A 501 1.35 3.96 20.91
CA ARG A 501 0.53 5.17 21.06
C ARG A 501 0.72 5.83 22.44
N GLN A 502 1.94 5.78 22.97
CA GLN A 502 2.36 6.40 24.24
C GLN A 502 2.08 7.91 24.25
N ASP A 503 1.85 8.50 25.42
CA ASP A 503 1.61 9.95 25.53
C ASP A 503 2.92 10.74 25.44
N MET A 504 2.86 11.95 24.88
CA MET A 504 3.96 12.94 24.96
C MET A 504 3.94 13.75 26.26
N PHE A 505 2.88 13.63 27.05
CA PHE A 505 2.68 14.32 28.31
C PHE A 505 2.60 13.32 29.47
N GLU A 506 2.64 13.83 30.70
CA GLU A 506 2.64 12.98 31.90
C GLU A 506 1.43 12.04 31.94
N ASN A 507 1.66 10.74 32.17
CA ASN A 507 0.60 9.72 32.22
C ASN A 507 0.86 8.68 33.32
N THR A 508 -0.07 7.72 33.47
CA THR A 508 0.00 6.69 34.52
C THR A 508 -0.35 5.29 33.99
N VAL A 509 0.03 4.96 32.75
CA VAL A 509 -0.33 3.70 32.12
C VAL A 509 0.70 2.61 32.43
N GLU A 510 0.36 1.71 33.35
CA GLU A 510 1.24 0.61 33.79
C GLU A 510 1.72 -0.30 32.63
N ASP A 511 0.92 -0.46 31.57
CA ASP A 511 1.28 -1.28 30.41
C ASP A 511 2.47 -0.74 29.61
N TRP A 512 2.70 0.57 29.61
CA TRP A 512 3.82 1.19 28.92
C TRP A 512 5.10 1.13 29.76
N GLU A 513 4.97 1.19 31.09
CA GLU A 513 6.04 0.91 32.05
C GLU A 513 6.55 -0.54 31.93
N GLU A 514 5.67 -1.54 32.06
CA GLU A 514 6.08 -2.96 32.17
C GLU A 514 6.69 -3.54 30.88
N ASN A 515 6.49 -2.88 29.73
CA ASN A 515 6.89 -3.39 28.41
C ASN A 515 8.06 -2.62 27.77
N ALA A 516 8.77 -1.75 28.50
CA ALA A 516 9.89 -0.97 27.97
C ALA A 516 11.18 -1.78 27.63
N GLY A 517 11.19 -3.08 27.94
CA GLY A 517 12.24 -4.03 27.57
C GLY A 517 13.32 -4.21 28.65
N PRO A 518 14.53 -4.69 28.31
CA PRO A 518 15.59 -4.96 29.29
C PRO A 518 16.44 -3.72 29.69
N PHE A 519 16.12 -2.55 29.16
CA PHE A 519 16.74 -1.25 29.51
C PHE A 519 15.82 -0.55 30.52
N ASP A 520 16.33 0.41 31.31
CA ASP A 520 15.79 0.89 32.60
C ASP A 520 14.51 1.77 32.44
N ASP A 521 13.52 1.27 31.70
CA ASP A 521 12.23 1.88 31.34
C ASP A 521 12.29 3.28 30.69
N ASP A 522 13.48 3.70 30.24
CA ASP A 522 13.76 5.02 29.68
C ASP A 522 13.58 5.14 28.15
N ASN A 523 13.37 6.38 27.73
CA ASN A 523 13.34 6.79 26.34
C ASN A 523 14.77 6.91 25.78
N LEU A 524 14.97 6.41 24.56
CA LEU A 524 16.30 6.27 23.96
C LEU A 524 17.03 7.62 23.83
N GLY A 525 18.15 7.77 24.56
CA GLY A 525 18.95 9.00 24.55
C GLY A 525 18.59 10.00 25.65
N SER A 526 17.77 9.59 26.63
CA SER A 526 17.39 10.38 27.80
C SER A 526 17.25 9.50 29.04
N GLU A 527 17.10 10.12 30.22
CA GLU A 527 16.74 9.40 31.45
C GLU A 527 15.23 9.54 31.78
N GLU A 528 14.47 10.19 30.90
CA GLU A 528 13.01 10.35 31.03
C GLU A 528 12.33 9.07 30.53
N THR A 529 11.17 8.76 31.10
CA THR A 529 10.36 7.59 30.68
C THR A 529 9.19 8.04 29.80
N PRO A 530 8.46 7.09 29.17
CA PRO A 530 7.20 7.40 28.50
C PRO A 530 6.12 8.04 29.40
N ASP A 531 6.30 8.07 30.73
CA ASP A 531 5.32 8.62 31.68
C ASP A 531 5.58 10.08 32.03
N ASP A 532 6.71 10.63 31.60
CA ASP A 532 7.12 12.02 31.86
C ASP A 532 6.59 13.01 30.78
N ASP A 533 6.77 14.32 30.99
CA ASP A 533 6.50 15.36 29.98
C ASP A 533 7.63 15.39 28.94
N ASN A 534 7.40 14.75 27.79
CA ASN A 534 8.40 14.48 26.76
C ASN A 534 8.48 15.59 25.70
N PHE A 535 8.49 16.86 26.12
CA PHE A 535 8.65 18.01 25.21
C PHE A 535 10.05 18.64 25.30
N ASP A 536 11.09 17.80 25.37
CA ASP A 536 12.48 18.26 25.50
C ASP A 536 13.09 18.65 24.14
N ALA A 537 13.24 19.96 23.91
CA ALA A 537 13.90 20.49 22.71
C ALA A 537 15.44 20.36 22.73
N ASP A 538 16.03 19.96 23.85
CA ASP A 538 17.46 19.68 23.99
C ASP A 538 17.78 18.17 23.77
N HIS A 539 16.76 17.31 23.57
CA HIS A 539 16.93 15.87 23.30
C HIS A 539 17.84 15.62 22.08
N PRO A 540 18.75 14.63 22.11
CA PRO A 540 19.68 14.37 21.01
C PRO A 540 18.98 14.05 19.68
N LEU A 541 17.85 13.32 19.69
CA LEU A 541 17.10 13.05 18.46
C LEU A 541 16.36 14.31 17.97
N TYR A 542 15.72 15.09 18.85
CA TYR A 542 15.11 16.37 18.49
C TYR A 542 16.11 17.32 17.82
N THR A 543 17.29 17.50 18.41
CA THR A 543 18.32 18.38 17.86
C THR A 543 18.89 17.84 16.53
N GLY A 544 19.08 16.52 16.41
CA GLY A 544 19.48 15.88 15.16
C GLY A 544 18.47 16.05 14.02
N LEU A 545 17.18 15.87 14.30
CA LEU A 545 16.11 16.09 13.33
C LEU A 545 15.98 17.57 12.94
N ALA A 546 16.11 18.49 13.90
CA ALA A 546 16.13 19.93 13.61
C ALA A 546 17.31 20.33 12.71
N ASP A 547 18.50 19.76 12.96
CA ASP A 547 19.69 19.97 12.11
C ASP A 547 19.48 19.41 10.68
N LEU A 548 18.83 18.26 10.53
CA LEU A 548 18.46 17.68 9.24
C LEU A 548 17.42 18.53 8.49
N SER A 549 16.42 19.04 9.20
CA SER A 549 15.44 19.99 8.66
C SER A 549 16.15 21.26 8.15
N ALA A 550 17.02 21.87 8.95
CA ALA A 550 17.79 23.05 8.56
C ALA A 550 18.74 22.78 7.38
N LEU A 551 19.39 21.61 7.36
CA LEU A 551 20.26 21.19 6.26
C LEU A 551 19.48 21.10 4.93
N THR A 552 18.32 20.45 4.94
CA THR A 552 17.50 20.26 3.75
C THR A 552 16.88 21.56 3.26
N GLU A 553 16.55 22.49 4.17
CA GLU A 553 16.14 23.86 3.82
C GLU A 553 17.29 24.67 3.17
N GLU A 554 18.51 24.62 3.73
CA GLU A 554 19.67 25.30 3.15
C GLU A 554 20.06 24.69 1.79
N HIS A 555 19.83 23.39 1.62
CA HIS A 555 20.20 22.61 0.44
C HIS A 555 19.00 21.85 -0.14
N PRO A 556 18.04 22.53 -0.80
CA PRO A 556 16.78 21.92 -1.26
C PRO A 556 16.92 20.70 -2.20
N ALA A 557 18.07 20.57 -2.87
CA ALA A 557 18.36 19.39 -3.69
C ALA A 557 18.45 18.10 -2.86
N LEU A 558 18.70 18.18 -1.56
CA LEU A 558 18.63 17.07 -0.61
C LEU A 558 17.19 16.70 -0.24
N ARG A 559 16.17 17.49 -0.62
CA ARG A 559 14.76 17.11 -0.44
C ARG A 559 14.09 16.74 -1.76
N ASN A 560 14.15 17.63 -2.75
CA ASN A 560 13.43 17.45 -4.03
C ASN A 560 14.33 17.18 -5.27
N GLY A 561 15.66 17.23 -5.09
CA GLY A 561 16.62 17.06 -6.20
C GLY A 561 16.64 15.64 -6.75
N VAL A 562 17.11 15.49 -8.00
CA VAL A 562 17.24 14.18 -8.67
C VAL A 562 18.09 13.25 -7.80
N MET A 563 17.60 12.05 -7.52
CA MET A 563 18.34 11.02 -6.80
C MET A 563 18.88 9.97 -7.78
N GLN A 564 20.19 9.70 -7.71
CA GLN A 564 20.82 8.64 -8.50
C GLN A 564 21.63 7.71 -7.59
N PRO A 565 21.16 6.48 -7.33
CA PRO A 565 21.96 5.46 -6.65
C PRO A 565 23.28 5.22 -7.38
N ARG A 566 24.41 5.24 -6.66
CA ARG A 566 25.77 5.14 -7.23
C ARG A 566 26.49 3.86 -6.83
N SER A 567 26.44 3.49 -5.56
CA SER A 567 27.12 2.31 -5.02
C SER A 567 26.33 1.71 -3.86
N GLY A 568 26.42 0.39 -3.72
CA GLY A 568 25.94 -0.37 -2.56
C GLY A 568 27.01 -1.32 -2.02
N GLN A 569 28.29 -1.07 -2.34
CA GLN A 569 29.41 -1.87 -1.81
C GLN A 569 29.82 -1.35 -0.44
N GLY A 570 29.40 -2.03 0.62
CA GLY A 570 29.72 -1.68 2.01
C GLY A 570 28.82 -0.59 2.59
N ALA A 571 28.68 0.54 1.91
CA ALA A 571 27.80 1.65 2.28
C ALA A 571 26.84 2.00 1.13
N PHE A 572 25.71 2.61 1.46
CA PHE A 572 24.77 3.13 0.45
C PHE A 572 25.22 4.53 0.02
N ALA A 573 25.53 4.68 -1.26
CA ALA A 573 25.97 5.97 -1.82
C ALA A 573 25.13 6.38 -3.00
N PHE A 574 24.72 7.65 -3.02
CA PHE A 574 23.88 8.22 -4.07
C PHE A 574 24.22 9.70 -4.32
N SER A 575 23.86 10.19 -5.50
CA SER A 575 23.95 11.61 -5.82
C SER A 575 22.58 12.26 -5.69
N ARG A 576 22.53 13.47 -5.11
CA ARG A 576 21.41 14.40 -5.20
C ARG A 576 21.77 15.58 -6.11
N ILE A 577 20.93 15.91 -7.09
CA ILE A 577 21.29 16.89 -8.12
C ILE A 577 20.28 18.04 -8.15
N ASP A 578 20.81 19.25 -7.94
CA ASP A 578 20.10 20.51 -8.20
C ASP A 578 20.15 20.80 -9.71
N ARG A 579 19.01 20.60 -10.39
CA ARG A 579 18.90 20.83 -11.85
C ARG A 579 19.21 22.27 -12.24
N GLU A 580 18.72 23.24 -11.45
CA GLU A 580 18.79 24.67 -11.80
C GLU A 580 20.17 25.26 -11.51
N LYS A 581 20.69 25.01 -10.30
CA LYS A 581 22.02 25.47 -9.88
C LYS A 581 23.12 24.60 -10.48
N ARG A 582 22.78 23.43 -11.04
CA ARG A 582 23.68 22.42 -11.59
C ARG A 582 24.71 21.99 -10.55
N ARG A 583 24.24 21.66 -9.35
CA ARG A 583 25.07 21.20 -8.24
C ARG A 583 24.80 19.74 -7.98
N GLU A 584 25.85 19.02 -7.64
CA GLU A 584 25.78 17.62 -7.26
C GLU A 584 26.18 17.53 -5.79
N TYR A 585 25.37 16.83 -5.02
CA TYR A 585 25.64 16.44 -3.64
C TYR A 585 25.87 14.94 -3.66
N VAL A 586 26.96 14.49 -3.05
CA VAL A 586 27.25 13.07 -2.85
C VAL A 586 26.92 12.76 -1.41
N VAL A 587 26.03 11.79 -1.23
CA VAL A 587 25.61 11.27 0.07
C VAL A 587 26.15 9.86 0.22
N VAL A 588 26.73 9.55 1.37
CA VAL A 588 27.12 8.20 1.78
C VAL A 588 26.53 7.93 3.15
N VAL A 589 25.81 6.81 3.26
CA VAL A 589 25.18 6.31 4.49
C VAL A 589 25.82 4.98 4.84
N ASN A 590 26.45 4.90 6.01
CA ASN A 590 27.12 3.71 6.52
C ASN A 590 26.39 3.19 7.74
N ALA A 591 25.80 2.00 7.63
CA ALA A 591 25.11 1.32 8.73
C ALA A 591 26.03 0.35 9.51
N SER A 592 27.34 0.32 9.19
CA SER A 592 28.32 -0.56 9.83
C SER A 592 29.13 0.21 10.85
N ASP A 593 29.42 -0.40 12.00
CA ASP A 593 30.27 0.20 13.05
C ASP A 593 31.75 0.34 12.62
N GLU A 594 32.13 -0.24 11.47
CA GLU A 594 33.44 -0.07 10.87
C GLU A 594 33.50 1.17 9.99
N ASP A 595 34.59 1.92 10.09
CA ASP A 595 34.93 2.98 9.13
C ASP A 595 34.98 2.43 7.70
N ARG A 596 34.36 3.17 6.77
CA ARG A 596 34.35 2.84 5.34
C ARG A 596 34.91 3.98 4.51
N THR A 597 35.30 3.65 3.29
CA THR A 597 35.56 4.62 2.23
C THR A 597 34.89 4.14 0.97
N THR A 598 34.00 4.98 0.43
CA THR A 598 33.17 4.63 -0.72
C THR A 598 33.55 5.48 -1.91
N ASP A 599 33.91 4.84 -3.01
CA ASP A 599 34.19 5.51 -4.27
C ASP A 599 32.87 5.82 -5.00
N VAL A 600 32.60 7.10 -5.24
CA VAL A 600 31.38 7.57 -5.89
C VAL A 600 31.73 8.23 -7.22
N THR A 601 31.10 7.79 -8.31
CA THR A 601 31.27 8.43 -9.62
C THR A 601 30.41 9.70 -9.72
N THR A 602 31.02 10.82 -10.08
CA THR A 602 30.38 12.15 -10.12
C THR A 602 30.45 12.79 -11.51
N PHE A 603 29.67 13.85 -11.76
CA PHE A 603 29.66 14.57 -13.03
C PHE A 603 30.74 15.67 -13.16
N VAL A 604 31.53 15.91 -12.11
CA VAL A 604 32.49 17.03 -12.03
C VAL A 604 33.92 16.53 -11.78
N PRO A 605 34.64 16.05 -12.81
CA PRO A 605 36.00 15.53 -12.64
C PRO A 605 37.00 16.62 -12.26
N SER A 606 38.02 16.25 -11.47
CA SER A 606 39.09 17.17 -11.02
C SER A 606 38.54 18.44 -10.34
N SER A 607 37.49 18.30 -9.53
CA SER A 607 36.82 19.38 -8.81
C SER A 607 36.85 19.15 -7.30
N GLY A 608 36.85 20.25 -6.54
CA GLY A 608 36.63 20.20 -5.11
C GLY A 608 35.18 19.87 -4.75
N PHE A 609 35.02 19.24 -3.60
CA PHE A 609 33.76 18.94 -2.95
C PHE A 609 33.86 19.40 -1.49
N THR A 610 32.93 20.24 -1.05
CA THR A 610 32.89 20.77 0.32
C THR A 610 31.93 19.94 1.17
N ARG A 611 32.35 19.51 2.36
CA ARG A 611 31.49 18.82 3.32
C ARG A 611 30.41 19.78 3.82
N VAL A 612 29.16 19.34 3.82
CA VAL A 612 28.01 20.13 4.30
C VAL A 612 27.28 19.45 5.46
N TYR A 613 27.46 18.15 5.65
CA TYR A 613 26.89 17.39 6.76
C TYR A 613 27.77 16.17 7.11
N GLY A 614 27.71 15.73 8.36
CA GLY A 614 28.42 14.56 8.87
C GLY A 614 29.93 14.75 9.07
N ASP A 615 30.62 13.64 9.25
CA ASP A 615 32.04 13.60 9.62
C ASP A 615 33.03 13.49 8.44
N GLY A 616 34.34 13.58 8.73
CA GLY A 616 35.42 13.50 7.74
C GLY A 616 36.06 14.83 7.30
N PRO A 617 36.89 14.83 6.25
CA PRO A 617 37.62 16.03 5.81
C PRO A 617 36.71 17.16 5.34
N ALA A 618 37.01 18.42 5.68
CA ALA A 618 36.21 19.58 5.25
C ALA A 618 36.08 19.72 3.71
N SER A 619 37.03 19.15 2.95
CA SER A 619 36.98 19.13 1.50
C SER A 619 37.61 17.88 0.91
N LEU A 620 37.03 17.37 -0.16
CA LEU A 620 37.55 16.29 -1.01
C LEU A 620 37.85 16.81 -2.41
N THR A 621 38.49 15.99 -3.24
CA THR A 621 38.71 16.31 -4.66
C THR A 621 38.44 15.08 -5.51
N SER A 622 37.58 15.22 -6.52
CA SER A 622 37.33 14.15 -7.47
C SER A 622 38.54 13.91 -8.37
N ALA A 623 38.78 12.65 -8.71
CA ALA A 623 39.82 12.22 -9.61
C ALA A 623 39.53 12.63 -11.07
N ARG A 624 40.44 12.29 -11.98
CA ARG A 624 40.33 12.63 -13.41
C ARG A 624 39.18 11.91 -14.11
N ASP A 625 38.81 10.74 -13.62
CA ASP A 625 37.68 9.95 -14.09
C ASP A 625 36.35 10.36 -13.44
N GLY A 626 36.36 11.35 -12.53
CA GLY A 626 35.15 11.82 -11.85
C GLY A 626 34.85 11.09 -10.54
N SER A 627 35.62 10.07 -10.15
CA SER A 627 35.42 9.39 -8.87
C SER A 627 35.82 10.28 -7.69
N VAL A 628 35.06 10.25 -6.60
CA VAL A 628 35.41 10.85 -5.31
C VAL A 628 35.35 9.77 -4.23
N SER A 629 36.42 9.61 -3.47
CA SER A 629 36.49 8.67 -2.35
C SER A 629 35.98 9.37 -1.10
N VAL A 630 34.81 8.97 -0.61
CA VAL A 630 34.14 9.58 0.54
C VAL A 630 34.36 8.69 1.75
N PRO A 631 35.05 9.17 2.81
CA PRO A 631 35.12 8.46 4.07
C PRO A 631 33.81 8.62 4.84
N SER A 632 33.39 7.56 5.52
CA SER A 632 32.28 7.55 6.48
C SER A 632 32.73 6.75 7.71
N GLY A 633 32.67 7.35 8.89
CA GLY A 633 33.09 6.70 10.14
C GLY A 633 31.92 6.00 10.80
N GLY A 634 32.09 4.77 11.27
CA GLY A 634 31.04 3.99 11.93
C GLY A 634 29.63 4.17 11.36
N VAL A 635 28.63 4.19 12.24
CA VAL A 635 27.21 4.41 11.95
C VAL A 635 26.99 5.90 11.67
N SER A 636 26.93 6.30 10.39
CA SER A 636 26.78 7.72 10.04
C SER A 636 26.36 7.96 8.59
N ALA A 637 25.74 9.12 8.34
CA ALA A 637 25.66 9.73 7.03
C ALA A 637 26.67 10.86 6.84
N THR A 638 27.10 11.09 5.60
CA THR A 638 27.97 12.22 5.25
C THR A 638 27.59 12.78 3.89
N VAL A 639 27.58 14.13 3.79
CA VAL A 639 27.17 14.83 2.57
C VAL A 639 28.26 15.80 2.10
N TYR A 640 28.60 15.71 0.81
CA TYR A 640 29.53 16.61 0.14
C TYR A 640 28.91 17.28 -1.08
N ARG A 641 28.98 18.61 -1.15
CA ARG A 641 28.50 19.39 -2.31
C ARG A 641 29.64 19.72 -3.26
N SER A 642 29.41 19.62 -4.57
CA SER A 642 30.37 20.03 -5.59
C SER A 642 30.65 21.54 -5.63
N ASP A 643 31.93 21.92 -5.63
CA ASP A 643 32.35 23.33 -5.69
C ASP A 643 32.13 23.94 -7.07
N ARG A 644 32.13 23.11 -8.13
CA ARG A 644 31.86 23.51 -9.52
C ARG A 644 30.51 23.01 -10.00
N ARG A 645 29.92 23.76 -10.92
CA ARG A 645 28.65 23.36 -11.54
C ARG A 645 28.90 22.19 -12.48
N ILE A 646 27.93 21.28 -12.57
CA ILE A 646 27.90 20.24 -13.60
C ILE A 646 28.05 20.93 -14.97
N PRO A 647 29.06 20.56 -15.78
CA PRO A 647 29.30 21.17 -17.08
C PRO A 647 28.07 21.06 -17.98
N LEU A 648 27.81 22.11 -18.77
CA LEU A 648 26.74 22.04 -19.77
C LEU A 648 27.15 21.09 -20.89
N SER A 649 26.24 20.20 -21.23
CA SER A 649 26.35 19.35 -22.40
C SER A 649 26.36 20.18 -23.68
N SER A 650 27.21 19.78 -24.62
CA SER A 650 27.36 20.47 -25.91
C SER A 650 26.36 19.98 -26.97
N ARG A 651 25.69 18.85 -26.70
CA ARG A 651 24.70 18.22 -27.57
C ARG A 651 23.95 17.13 -26.78
N ALA A 652 22.72 16.85 -27.20
CA ALA A 652 21.96 15.71 -26.72
C ALA A 652 22.67 14.37 -27.02
N PRO A 653 22.72 13.43 -26.05
CA PRO A 653 23.30 12.12 -26.24
C PRO A 653 22.53 11.29 -27.29
N GLY A 654 23.16 10.21 -27.74
CA GLY A 654 22.46 9.21 -28.57
C GLY A 654 21.41 8.48 -27.73
N ILE A 655 20.27 8.16 -28.33
CA ILE A 655 19.21 7.38 -27.67
C ILE A 655 18.70 6.28 -28.60
N GLN A 656 18.49 5.09 -28.05
CA GLN A 656 17.86 3.96 -28.71
C GLN A 656 16.80 3.37 -27.79
N LEU A 657 15.57 3.21 -28.30
CA LEU A 657 14.55 2.44 -27.58
C LEU A 657 14.88 0.95 -27.59
N ARG A 658 14.84 0.34 -26.40
CA ARG A 658 14.77 -1.10 -26.20
C ARG A 658 13.44 -1.61 -26.80
N SER A 659 13.34 -2.91 -27.07
CA SER A 659 12.07 -3.50 -27.50
C SER A 659 11.11 -3.47 -26.31
N PRO A 660 9.95 -2.79 -26.40
CA PRO A 660 8.98 -2.83 -25.31
C PRO A 660 8.51 -4.26 -25.07
N SER A 661 8.34 -4.62 -23.80
CA SER A 661 7.91 -5.95 -23.37
C SER A 661 6.93 -5.84 -22.21
N PRO A 662 6.03 -6.82 -22.03
CA PRO A 662 5.22 -6.89 -20.81
C PRO A 662 6.13 -6.89 -19.58
N SER A 663 5.74 -6.18 -18.52
CA SER A 663 6.44 -6.28 -17.24
C SER A 663 6.37 -7.70 -16.69
N THR A 664 7.43 -8.10 -15.99
CA THR A 664 7.53 -9.39 -15.31
C THR A 664 6.73 -9.43 -14.02
N ALA A 665 6.59 -8.31 -13.33
CA ALA A 665 5.84 -8.19 -12.10
C ALA A 665 4.33 -8.01 -12.36
N ASP A 666 3.97 -7.23 -13.39
CA ASP A 666 2.57 -6.93 -13.71
C ASP A 666 2.35 -6.84 -15.23
N ARG A 667 1.64 -7.82 -15.80
CA ARG A 667 1.38 -7.88 -17.25
C ARG A 667 0.38 -6.86 -17.74
N SER A 668 -0.33 -6.19 -16.84
CA SER A 668 -1.14 -5.01 -17.17
C SER A 668 -0.28 -3.86 -17.69
N ARG A 669 1.03 -3.87 -17.38
CA ARG A 669 1.98 -2.84 -17.79
C ARG A 669 2.98 -3.34 -18.84
N THR A 670 3.41 -2.42 -19.71
CA THR A 670 4.50 -2.63 -20.66
C THR A 670 5.74 -1.84 -20.22
N GLU A 671 6.86 -2.51 -19.98
CA GLU A 671 8.16 -1.85 -19.79
C GLU A 671 8.60 -1.20 -21.10
N VAL A 672 8.89 0.10 -21.05
CA VAL A 672 9.43 0.87 -22.17
C VAL A 672 10.78 1.47 -21.75
N GLY A 673 11.85 0.81 -22.17
CA GLY A 673 13.22 1.22 -21.83
C GLY A 673 13.97 1.94 -22.94
N ALA A 674 14.97 2.75 -22.57
CA ALA A 674 15.87 3.41 -23.51
C ALA A 674 17.35 3.31 -23.11
N ASP A 675 18.21 3.01 -24.09
CA ASP A 675 19.65 3.09 -23.96
C ASP A 675 20.12 4.50 -24.36
N VAL A 676 20.75 5.22 -23.42
CA VAL A 676 21.31 6.55 -23.64
C VAL A 676 22.83 6.48 -23.61
N ALA A 677 23.47 7.00 -24.66
CA ALA A 677 24.92 6.93 -24.84
C ALA A 677 25.67 7.92 -23.94
N GLY A 678 26.77 7.47 -23.34
CA GLY A 678 27.63 8.26 -22.45
C GLY A 678 27.07 8.36 -21.04
N ASP A 679 27.84 9.01 -20.16
CA ASP A 679 27.57 9.10 -18.71
C ASP A 679 27.22 10.51 -18.26
N ASP A 680 26.98 11.43 -19.20
CA ASP A 680 26.51 12.78 -18.89
C ASP A 680 25.09 12.73 -18.29
N TYR A 681 24.77 13.73 -17.46
CA TYR A 681 23.42 13.89 -16.93
C TYR A 681 22.40 14.07 -18.06
N ALA A 682 21.30 13.31 -17.99
CA ALA A 682 20.23 13.32 -18.96
C ALA A 682 18.92 12.87 -18.32
N GLU A 683 17.81 13.26 -18.94
CA GLU A 683 16.45 12.81 -18.61
C GLU A 683 15.79 12.27 -19.87
N VAL A 684 14.90 11.28 -19.73
CA VAL A 684 14.25 10.62 -20.85
C VAL A 684 12.74 10.67 -20.70
N THR A 685 12.09 11.45 -21.57
CA THR A 685 10.63 11.46 -21.69
C THR A 685 10.17 10.37 -22.64
N PHE A 686 9.26 9.51 -22.17
CA PHE A 686 8.67 8.43 -22.95
C PHE A 686 7.27 8.81 -23.46
N GLN A 687 6.92 8.35 -24.66
CA GLN A 687 5.61 8.54 -25.23
C GLN A 687 5.05 7.27 -25.85
N ALA A 688 3.76 7.03 -25.62
CA ALA A 688 2.98 5.98 -26.25
C ALA A 688 1.95 6.57 -27.23
N ARG A 689 1.58 5.76 -28.21
CA ARG A 689 0.44 5.98 -29.08
C ARG A 689 -0.19 4.62 -29.42
N PRO A 690 -1.19 4.20 -28.65
CA PRO A 690 -2.10 3.11 -29.03
C PRO A 690 -2.72 3.35 -30.42
N GLU A 691 -3.24 2.30 -31.04
CA GLU A 691 -3.94 2.43 -32.32
C GLU A 691 -5.19 3.32 -32.17
N GLY A 692 -5.47 4.15 -33.18
CA GLY A 692 -6.56 5.14 -33.10
C GLY A 692 -6.28 6.38 -32.23
N GLU A 693 -5.24 6.34 -31.40
CA GLU A 693 -4.94 7.41 -30.45
C GLU A 693 -3.89 8.44 -30.90
N ARG A 694 -3.78 9.52 -30.13
CA ARG A 694 -2.71 10.53 -30.24
C ARG A 694 -1.49 10.12 -29.41
N TRP A 695 -0.33 10.71 -29.71
CA TRP A 695 0.84 10.56 -28.85
C TRP A 695 0.58 11.22 -27.49
N ARG A 696 0.87 10.51 -26.41
CA ARG A 696 0.80 10.99 -25.02
C ARG A 696 2.14 10.74 -24.31
N SER A 697 2.44 11.54 -23.30
CA SER A 697 3.54 11.22 -22.37
C SER A 697 3.11 10.06 -21.49
N ILE A 698 4.07 9.22 -21.11
CA ILE A 698 3.88 8.07 -20.19
C ILE A 698 5.00 8.08 -19.14
N GLY A 699 5.36 9.28 -18.65
CA GLY A 699 6.49 9.47 -17.75
C GLY A 699 7.77 10.07 -18.36
N THR A 700 8.56 10.68 -17.47
CA THR A 700 9.95 11.11 -17.72
C THR A 700 10.81 10.60 -16.58
N ASP A 701 11.85 9.88 -16.93
CA ASP A 701 12.80 9.29 -15.99
C ASP A 701 14.13 10.08 -15.99
N ASP A 702 14.67 10.33 -14.80
CA ASP A 702 15.92 11.07 -14.54
C ASP A 702 17.02 10.20 -13.91
N ASN A 703 16.76 8.91 -13.75
CA ASN A 703 17.66 7.93 -13.17
C ASN A 703 17.96 6.80 -14.17
N ARG A 704 19.13 6.17 -14.06
CA ARG A 704 19.49 5.04 -14.91
C ARG A 704 19.26 3.72 -14.17
N PRO A 705 18.83 2.65 -14.87
CA PRO A 705 18.54 2.58 -16.31
C PRO A 705 17.23 3.26 -16.72
N PHE A 706 17.22 4.04 -17.81
CA PHE A 706 16.03 4.80 -18.18
C PHE A 706 14.87 3.90 -18.64
N ARG A 707 13.73 3.92 -17.92
CA ARG A 707 12.51 3.17 -18.26
C ARG A 707 11.25 3.76 -17.61
N VAL A 708 10.11 3.35 -18.14
CA VAL A 708 8.77 3.56 -17.56
C VAL A 708 7.92 2.32 -17.76
N PHE A 709 6.87 2.16 -16.96
CA PHE A 709 5.93 1.05 -17.03
C PHE A 709 4.56 1.56 -17.47
N HIS A 710 4.32 1.60 -18.79
CA HIS A 710 3.08 2.11 -19.36
C HIS A 710 1.91 1.19 -19.00
N ASP A 711 0.92 1.70 -18.26
CA ASP A 711 -0.32 0.98 -18.00
C ASP A 711 -1.08 0.74 -19.31
N THR A 712 -1.34 -0.53 -19.58
CA THR A 712 -2.06 -0.99 -20.76
C THR A 712 -3.35 -1.76 -20.44
N ALA A 713 -3.74 -1.83 -19.17
CA ALA A 713 -4.90 -2.59 -18.70
C ALA A 713 -6.20 -2.23 -19.43
N ALA A 714 -6.41 -0.93 -19.68
CA ALA A 714 -7.61 -0.39 -20.33
C ALA A 714 -7.72 -0.66 -21.84
N TYR A 715 -6.70 -1.22 -22.50
CA TYR A 715 -6.71 -1.46 -23.94
C TYR A 715 -6.90 -2.94 -24.27
N ASP A 716 -7.71 -3.26 -25.26
CA ASP A 716 -7.91 -4.64 -25.72
C ASP A 716 -6.62 -5.41 -26.02
N PRO A 717 -6.54 -6.71 -25.68
CA PRO A 717 -5.44 -7.58 -26.03
C PRO A 717 -5.07 -7.49 -27.52
N ARG A 718 -3.76 -7.44 -27.79
CA ARG A 718 -3.18 -7.29 -29.14
C ARG A 718 -3.39 -5.93 -29.80
N THR A 719 -3.93 -4.94 -29.10
CA THR A 719 -3.99 -3.56 -29.61
C THR A 719 -2.58 -3.07 -29.96
N PRO A 720 -2.31 -2.63 -31.20
CA PRO A 720 -0.99 -2.15 -31.58
C PRO A 720 -0.63 -0.84 -30.86
N VAL A 721 0.55 -0.78 -30.25
CA VAL A 721 1.05 0.43 -29.59
C VAL A 721 2.38 0.86 -30.21
N ARG A 722 2.52 2.16 -30.46
CA ARG A 722 3.77 2.78 -30.93
C ARG A 722 4.42 3.55 -29.80
N TYR A 723 5.72 3.35 -29.63
CA TYR A 723 6.52 4.00 -28.60
C TYR A 723 7.64 4.84 -29.21
N ARG A 724 7.97 5.95 -28.56
CA ARG A 724 9.16 6.77 -28.81
C ARG A 724 9.66 7.36 -27.50
N ALA A 725 10.96 7.64 -27.43
CA ALA A 725 11.56 8.33 -26.30
C ALA A 725 12.34 9.57 -26.76
N VAL A 726 12.45 10.56 -25.89
CA VAL A 726 13.21 11.78 -26.11
C VAL A 726 14.16 11.96 -24.94
N VAL A 727 15.46 11.94 -25.23
CA VAL A 727 16.47 12.32 -24.25
C VAL A 727 16.72 13.82 -24.29
N ALA A 728 16.78 14.45 -23.12
CA ALA A 728 17.18 15.83 -22.93
C ALA A 728 18.47 15.90 -22.08
N ASP A 729 19.37 16.79 -22.44
CA ASP A 729 20.56 17.09 -21.64
C ASP A 729 20.34 18.29 -20.70
N ASN A 730 21.31 18.57 -19.81
CA ASN A 730 21.27 19.71 -18.89
C ASN A 730 21.44 21.10 -19.54
N ASN A 731 21.42 21.20 -20.87
CA ASN A 731 21.54 22.44 -21.63
C ASN A 731 20.38 22.63 -22.64
N GLY A 732 19.32 21.83 -22.51
CA GLY A 732 18.11 21.92 -23.32
C GLY A 732 18.24 21.33 -24.73
N HIS A 733 19.33 20.64 -25.07
CA HIS A 733 19.37 19.89 -26.31
C HIS A 733 18.57 18.61 -26.15
N ALA A 734 17.73 18.30 -27.14
CA ALA A 734 16.93 17.08 -27.14
C ALA A 734 17.18 16.21 -28.38
N ARG A 735 17.09 14.89 -28.21
CA ARG A 735 17.13 13.92 -29.31
C ARG A 735 16.03 12.87 -29.15
N MET A 736 15.31 12.61 -30.24
CA MET A 736 14.23 11.62 -30.29
C MET A 736 14.69 10.29 -30.89
N SER A 737 14.34 9.18 -30.24
CA SER A 737 14.56 7.80 -30.70
C SER A 737 13.75 7.48 -31.96
N ASP A 738 14.14 6.42 -32.68
CA ASP A 738 13.22 5.81 -33.64
C ASP A 738 11.98 5.25 -32.95
N VAL A 739 10.88 5.14 -33.71
CA VAL A 739 9.61 4.60 -33.19
C VAL A 739 9.70 3.08 -33.17
N ARG A 740 9.38 2.48 -32.02
CA ARG A 740 9.16 1.03 -31.89
C ARG A 740 7.68 0.71 -31.86
N ARG A 741 7.33 -0.51 -32.23
CA ARG A 741 5.97 -1.05 -32.16
C ARG A 741 5.97 -2.20 -31.17
N SER A 742 4.91 -2.30 -30.40
CA SER A 742 4.53 -3.45 -29.60
C SER A 742 3.03 -3.68 -29.75
N GLU A 743 2.51 -4.67 -29.07
CA GLU A 743 1.09 -4.91 -28.90
C GLU A 743 0.79 -5.07 -27.41
N VAL A 744 -0.42 -4.71 -26.99
CA VAL A 744 -0.89 -4.99 -25.63
C VAL A 744 -0.84 -6.51 -25.41
N PRO A 745 -0.22 -6.99 -24.31
CA PRO A 745 -0.11 -8.42 -24.07
C PRO A 745 -1.48 -9.09 -23.97
N SER A 746 -1.58 -10.33 -24.44
CA SER A 746 -2.71 -11.18 -24.05
C SER A 746 -2.64 -11.47 -22.53
N PRO A 747 -3.81 -11.59 -21.87
CA PRO A 747 -3.85 -11.99 -20.47
C PRO A 747 -3.22 -13.38 -20.28
N SER A 748 -2.61 -13.58 -19.12
CA SER A 748 -2.23 -14.88 -18.61
C SER A 748 -3.20 -15.32 -17.54
N ILE A 749 -3.35 -16.64 -17.37
CA ILE A 749 -4.10 -17.24 -16.28
C ILE A 749 -3.26 -18.32 -15.63
N GLN A 750 -3.24 -18.34 -14.31
CA GLN A 750 -2.51 -19.31 -13.51
C GLN A 750 -3.42 -19.86 -12.41
N ILE A 751 -3.39 -21.18 -12.20
CA ILE A 751 -3.95 -21.77 -10.98
C ILE A 751 -2.98 -21.47 -9.83
N VAL A 752 -3.49 -20.83 -8.78
CA VAL A 752 -2.74 -20.50 -7.58
C VAL A 752 -3.02 -21.46 -6.43
N ASN A 753 -4.17 -22.14 -6.47
CA ASN A 753 -4.56 -23.18 -5.53
C ASN A 753 -5.33 -24.28 -6.28
N PRO A 754 -5.07 -25.58 -6.07
CA PRO A 754 -3.95 -26.14 -5.30
C PRO A 754 -2.60 -25.85 -5.96
N THR A 755 -1.54 -25.93 -5.16
CA THR A 755 -0.17 -26.12 -5.71
C THR A 755 0.07 -27.61 -5.94
N ALA A 756 0.95 -27.97 -6.88
CA ALA A 756 1.20 -29.38 -7.21
C ALA A 756 1.69 -30.16 -5.98
N GLY A 757 0.96 -31.21 -5.62
CA GLY A 757 1.23 -31.95 -4.39
C GLY A 757 0.36 -33.19 -4.25
N GLU A 758 0.05 -33.54 -3.00
CA GLU A 758 -0.83 -34.65 -2.65
C GLU A 758 -2.19 -34.12 -2.21
N ILE A 759 -3.26 -34.85 -2.54
CA ILE A 759 -4.62 -34.63 -2.03
C ILE A 759 -5.13 -35.90 -1.39
N THR A 760 -6.01 -35.73 -0.42
CA THR A 760 -6.89 -36.81 0.04
C THR A 760 -7.96 -37.01 -1.02
N GLY A 761 -8.30 -38.26 -1.33
CA GLY A 761 -9.38 -38.57 -2.27
C GLY A 761 -10.78 -38.36 -1.69
N PHE A 762 -10.91 -37.70 -0.54
CA PHE A 762 -12.12 -37.69 0.30
C PHE A 762 -12.59 -36.28 0.70
N ASP A 763 -11.79 -35.24 0.45
CA ASP A 763 -12.16 -33.86 0.75
C ASP A 763 -12.44 -33.06 -0.54
N PRO A 764 -13.47 -32.20 -0.55
CA PRO A 764 -13.63 -31.19 -1.58
C PRO A 764 -12.35 -30.37 -1.75
N LEU A 765 -12.03 -30.01 -3.00
CA LEU A 765 -10.82 -29.25 -3.28
C LEU A 765 -11.14 -27.87 -3.84
N LEU A 766 -10.75 -26.82 -3.12
CA LEU A 766 -10.80 -25.45 -3.64
C LEU A 766 -9.77 -25.29 -4.76
N VAL A 767 -10.23 -24.81 -5.92
CA VAL A 767 -9.40 -24.50 -7.09
C VAL A 767 -9.54 -23.03 -7.40
N GLU A 768 -8.43 -22.30 -7.36
CA GLU A 768 -8.38 -20.85 -7.53
C GLU A 768 -7.44 -20.48 -8.66
N ALA A 769 -7.82 -19.47 -9.43
CA ALA A 769 -7.00 -18.93 -10.52
C ALA A 769 -6.92 -17.41 -10.47
N GLN A 770 -5.74 -16.90 -10.83
CA GLN A 770 -5.49 -15.47 -11.01
C GLN A 770 -5.28 -15.17 -12.49
N VAL A 771 -5.83 -14.03 -12.91
CA VAL A 771 -5.73 -13.53 -14.28
C VAL A 771 -4.93 -12.22 -14.29
N ASN A 772 -4.03 -12.06 -15.26
CA ASN A 772 -3.24 -10.83 -15.40
C ASN A 772 -3.04 -10.41 -16.88
N PRO A 773 -3.52 -9.22 -17.32
CA PRO A 773 -4.36 -8.30 -16.55
C PRO A 773 -5.76 -8.85 -16.33
N GLU A 774 -6.29 -8.57 -15.15
CA GLU A 774 -7.68 -8.81 -14.80
C GLU A 774 -8.62 -7.79 -15.45
N ARG A 775 -9.87 -8.22 -15.75
CA ARG A 775 -10.96 -7.38 -16.24
C ARG A 775 -12.31 -7.92 -15.77
N THR A 776 -13.24 -7.04 -15.45
CA THR A 776 -14.64 -7.38 -15.07
C THR A 776 -15.39 -8.23 -16.11
N SER A 777 -15.07 -8.09 -17.40
CA SER A 777 -15.71 -8.89 -18.47
C SER A 777 -15.23 -10.35 -18.56
N GLN A 778 -14.16 -10.71 -17.84
CA GLN A 778 -13.56 -12.03 -17.90
C GLN A 778 -14.36 -13.06 -17.09
N ARG A 779 -14.23 -14.32 -17.51
CA ARG A 779 -14.83 -15.46 -16.81
C ARG A 779 -13.83 -16.60 -16.83
N VAL A 780 -13.73 -17.36 -15.75
CA VAL A 780 -12.82 -18.50 -15.67
C VAL A 780 -13.62 -19.78 -15.58
N ARG A 781 -13.39 -20.67 -16.55
CA ARG A 781 -13.90 -22.03 -16.50
C ARG A 781 -12.84 -22.96 -15.95
N PHE A 782 -13.14 -23.65 -14.87
CA PHE A 782 -12.27 -24.64 -14.27
C PHE A 782 -12.57 -26.02 -14.83
N GLU A 783 -11.52 -26.78 -15.13
CA GLU A 783 -11.62 -28.12 -15.67
C GLU A 783 -10.75 -29.11 -14.87
N ARG A 784 -11.30 -30.30 -14.63
CA ARG A 784 -10.64 -31.45 -13.98
C ARG A 784 -10.38 -32.56 -15.00
N SER A 785 -9.30 -33.31 -14.84
CA SER A 785 -9.04 -34.58 -15.53
C SER A 785 -8.43 -35.61 -14.58
N VAL A 786 -9.07 -36.78 -14.48
CA VAL A 786 -8.65 -37.89 -13.62
C VAL A 786 -7.86 -38.93 -14.43
N THR A 787 -6.71 -39.36 -13.91
CA THR A 787 -5.88 -40.49 -14.41
C THR A 787 -5.59 -40.49 -15.93
N GLY A 788 -5.60 -39.31 -16.56
CA GLY A 788 -5.34 -39.18 -18.00
C GLY A 788 -6.59 -39.25 -18.89
N GLY A 789 -7.78 -39.26 -18.29
CA GLY A 789 -9.07 -39.17 -18.97
C GLY A 789 -9.35 -37.81 -19.61
N ASP A 790 -10.56 -37.63 -20.11
CA ASP A 790 -11.00 -36.37 -20.71
C ASP A 790 -11.08 -35.24 -19.68
N TRP A 791 -11.12 -33.99 -20.16
CA TRP A 791 -11.30 -32.82 -19.32
C TRP A 791 -12.79 -32.55 -19.13
N GLU A 792 -13.21 -32.41 -17.88
CA GLU A 792 -14.58 -32.11 -17.46
C GLU A 792 -14.63 -30.74 -16.83
N THR A 793 -15.68 -29.97 -17.09
CA THR A 793 -15.88 -28.67 -16.44
C THR A 793 -16.45 -28.88 -15.04
N ILE A 794 -15.77 -28.36 -14.03
CA ILE A 794 -16.20 -28.42 -12.63
C ILE A 794 -16.91 -27.13 -12.19
N GLY A 795 -16.63 -26.01 -12.86
CA GLY A 795 -17.35 -24.75 -12.63
C GLY A 795 -16.97 -23.64 -13.59
N VAL A 796 -17.76 -22.57 -13.58
CA VAL A 796 -17.44 -21.31 -14.27
C VAL A 796 -17.70 -20.19 -13.30
N ASP A 797 -16.67 -19.41 -13.04
CA ASP A 797 -16.72 -18.28 -12.12
C ASP A 797 -16.53 -16.95 -12.85
N ARG A 798 -17.14 -15.91 -12.27
CA ARG A 798 -17.19 -14.54 -12.77
C ARG A 798 -16.85 -13.51 -11.68
N SER A 799 -16.61 -13.90 -10.43
CA SER A 799 -16.26 -13.01 -9.30
C SER A 799 -14.83 -12.48 -9.39
N SER A 800 -14.53 -11.78 -10.48
CA SER A 800 -13.24 -11.15 -10.70
C SER A 800 -12.86 -10.21 -9.55
N PRO A 801 -11.58 -10.11 -9.12
CA PRO A 801 -10.38 -10.75 -9.65
C PRO A 801 -10.08 -12.16 -9.11
N TRP A 802 -10.85 -12.63 -8.12
CA TRP A 802 -10.60 -13.90 -7.44
C TRP A 802 -11.50 -14.99 -8.01
N TYR A 803 -10.98 -15.68 -9.01
CA TYR A 803 -11.71 -16.77 -9.63
C TYR A 803 -11.53 -18.06 -8.83
N ARG A 804 -12.63 -18.66 -8.38
CA ARG A 804 -12.62 -19.89 -7.60
C ARG A 804 -13.76 -20.86 -7.92
N VAL A 805 -13.52 -22.12 -7.62
CA VAL A 805 -14.54 -23.17 -7.56
C VAL A 805 -14.12 -24.23 -6.55
N THR A 806 -15.07 -24.75 -5.78
CA THR A 806 -14.85 -25.96 -4.99
C THR A 806 -15.20 -27.19 -5.83
N ASP A 807 -14.25 -28.10 -5.99
CA ASP A 807 -14.49 -29.41 -6.60
C ASP A 807 -15.03 -30.38 -5.55
N ASP A 808 -16.34 -30.31 -5.31
CA ASP A 808 -17.06 -31.16 -4.35
C ASP A 808 -17.22 -32.61 -4.81
N GLU A 809 -16.92 -32.91 -6.08
CA GLU A 809 -17.07 -34.26 -6.61
C GLU A 809 -15.85 -35.15 -6.34
N VAL A 810 -14.68 -34.58 -6.01
CA VAL A 810 -13.43 -35.34 -5.75
C VAL A 810 -13.66 -36.53 -4.80
N PRO A 811 -14.37 -36.37 -3.66
CA PRO A 811 -14.68 -37.47 -2.74
C PRO A 811 -15.46 -38.62 -3.38
N ASP A 812 -16.32 -38.31 -4.35
CA ASP A 812 -17.24 -39.26 -4.99
C ASP A 812 -16.61 -39.98 -6.18
N LEU A 813 -15.41 -39.59 -6.62
CA LEU A 813 -14.73 -40.16 -7.79
C LEU A 813 -14.12 -41.55 -7.54
N GLY A 814 -14.05 -42.00 -6.28
CA GLY A 814 -13.54 -43.32 -5.90
C GLY A 814 -12.08 -43.53 -6.31
N LEU A 815 -11.26 -42.50 -6.12
CA LEU A 815 -9.85 -42.48 -6.51
C LEU A 815 -9.00 -43.37 -5.61
N ALA A 816 -8.04 -44.08 -6.18
CA ALA A 816 -7.10 -44.91 -5.43
C ALA A 816 -5.79 -44.17 -5.14
N ASP A 817 -5.06 -44.61 -4.10
CA ASP A 817 -3.70 -44.15 -3.83
C ASP A 817 -2.82 -44.19 -5.10
N GLY A 818 -2.14 -43.07 -5.36
CA GLY A 818 -1.30 -42.84 -6.52
C GLY A 818 -2.03 -42.36 -7.79
N ASP A 819 -3.36 -42.30 -7.81
CA ASP A 819 -4.13 -41.69 -8.89
C ASP A 819 -3.78 -40.21 -9.05
N ARG A 820 -4.05 -39.67 -10.24
CA ARG A 820 -3.73 -38.27 -10.56
C ARG A 820 -5.00 -37.50 -10.86
N VAL A 821 -5.19 -36.39 -10.15
CA VAL A 821 -6.20 -35.40 -10.46
C VAL A 821 -5.50 -34.18 -11.01
N ARG A 822 -5.92 -33.73 -12.19
CA ARG A 822 -5.29 -32.60 -12.88
C ARG A 822 -6.30 -31.49 -13.03
N TYR A 823 -5.85 -30.27 -12.78
CA TYR A 823 -6.67 -29.07 -12.90
C TYR A 823 -6.07 -28.12 -13.93
N ARG A 824 -6.93 -27.44 -14.67
CA ARG A 824 -6.57 -26.29 -15.50
C ARG A 824 -7.70 -25.27 -15.49
N ALA A 825 -7.33 -24.00 -15.63
CA ALA A 825 -8.26 -22.90 -15.76
C ALA A 825 -8.27 -22.41 -17.20
N VAL A 826 -9.46 -22.10 -17.73
CA VAL A 826 -9.68 -21.58 -19.07
C VAL A 826 -10.30 -20.20 -18.96
N LEU A 827 -9.51 -19.18 -19.26
CA LEU A 827 -9.96 -17.80 -19.34
C LEU A 827 -10.83 -17.60 -20.59
N LEU A 828 -12.02 -17.06 -20.38
CA LEU A 828 -13.00 -16.71 -21.39
C LEU A 828 -13.20 -15.20 -21.38
N GLU A 829 -12.74 -14.52 -22.44
CA GLU A 829 -12.93 -13.09 -22.62
C GLU A 829 -13.74 -12.85 -23.91
N PRO A 830 -14.91 -12.18 -23.84
CA PRO A 830 -15.74 -11.92 -25.03
C PRO A 830 -14.96 -11.25 -26.15
N GLY A 831 -14.98 -11.83 -27.35
CA GLY A 831 -14.28 -11.29 -28.53
C GLY A 831 -12.81 -11.72 -28.67
N PHE A 832 -12.24 -12.44 -27.70
CA PHE A 832 -10.86 -12.91 -27.73
C PHE A 832 -10.75 -14.45 -27.69
N PRO A 833 -9.64 -15.02 -28.19
CA PRO A 833 -9.37 -16.45 -28.01
C PRO A 833 -9.20 -16.79 -26.54
N SER A 834 -9.72 -17.94 -26.11
CA SER A 834 -9.52 -18.44 -24.76
C SER A 834 -8.04 -18.69 -24.45
N VAL A 835 -7.63 -18.41 -23.22
CA VAL A 835 -6.29 -18.72 -22.71
C VAL A 835 -6.41 -19.84 -21.68
N THR A 836 -5.56 -20.84 -21.75
CA THR A 836 -5.56 -21.97 -20.81
C THR A 836 -4.32 -21.90 -19.94
N SER A 837 -4.48 -22.11 -18.64
CA SER A 837 -3.38 -22.15 -17.68
C SER A 837 -2.48 -23.37 -17.91
N ASP A 838 -1.30 -23.35 -17.29
CA ASP A 838 -0.57 -24.59 -17.05
C ASP A 838 -1.42 -25.55 -16.20
N THR A 839 -1.16 -26.85 -16.36
CA THR A 839 -1.88 -27.90 -15.64
C THR A 839 -1.24 -28.13 -14.28
N VAL A 840 -2.01 -28.00 -13.21
CA VAL A 840 -1.62 -28.48 -11.88
C VAL A 840 -1.98 -29.95 -11.76
N THR A 841 -1.08 -30.75 -11.20
CA THR A 841 -1.32 -32.18 -10.97
C THR A 841 -1.21 -32.48 -9.49
N MET A 842 -2.30 -33.01 -8.93
CA MET A 842 -2.35 -33.59 -7.61
C MET A 842 -2.23 -35.10 -7.71
N ARG A 843 -1.53 -35.71 -6.75
CA ARG A 843 -1.50 -37.14 -6.54
C ARG A 843 -2.43 -37.48 -5.38
N VAL A 844 -3.32 -38.44 -5.57
CA VAL A 844 -4.11 -38.97 -4.46
C VAL A 844 -3.18 -39.75 -3.56
N ALA A 845 -3.19 -39.45 -2.26
CA ALA A 845 -2.48 -40.17 -1.23
C ALA A 845 -3.47 -40.57 -0.13
N GLU A 846 -3.14 -41.63 0.59
CA GLU A 846 -3.84 -41.97 1.83
C GLU A 846 -3.66 -40.83 2.86
N PRO A 847 -4.71 -40.42 3.58
CA PRO A 847 -4.59 -39.38 4.59
C PRO A 847 -3.73 -39.88 5.76
N GLU A 848 -2.77 -39.06 6.18
CA GLU A 848 -1.98 -39.27 7.40
C GLU A 848 -2.52 -38.35 8.52
N PRO A 849 -2.42 -38.74 9.79
CA PRO A 849 -2.88 -37.91 10.90
C PRO A 849 -2.12 -36.58 10.91
N ALA A 850 -2.86 -35.46 10.84
CA ALA A 850 -2.30 -34.10 10.85
C ALA A 850 -1.88 -33.64 12.26
N TYR A 851 -2.31 -34.38 13.27
CA TYR A 851 -2.12 -34.08 14.68
C TYR A 851 -1.61 -35.34 15.39
N ASP A 852 -0.83 -35.15 16.45
CA ASP A 852 -0.35 -36.26 17.28
C ASP A 852 -1.50 -36.85 18.11
N SER A 853 -2.46 -36.02 18.51
CA SER A 853 -3.68 -36.38 19.23
C SER A 853 -4.83 -35.42 18.93
N VAL A 854 -6.06 -35.91 19.11
CA VAL A 854 -7.30 -35.13 18.99
C VAL A 854 -8.22 -35.54 20.13
N THR A 855 -8.62 -34.58 20.95
CA THR A 855 -9.38 -34.82 22.17
C THR A 855 -10.70 -34.05 22.12
N VAL A 856 -11.75 -34.62 22.68
CA VAL A 856 -13.04 -33.94 22.87
C VAL A 856 -13.08 -33.35 24.27
N ALA A 857 -12.75 -32.06 24.39
CA ALA A 857 -12.72 -31.36 25.66
C ALA A 857 -14.02 -30.60 25.91
N GLY A 858 -14.63 -30.77 27.09
CA GLY A 858 -15.92 -30.16 27.38
C GLY A 858 -16.36 -30.30 28.83
N SER A 859 -17.52 -29.73 29.13
CA SER A 859 -18.12 -29.68 30.47
C SER A 859 -18.75 -31.00 30.94
N PHE A 860 -18.27 -32.13 30.41
CA PHE A 860 -18.71 -33.49 30.75
C PHE A 860 -17.55 -34.42 31.09
N GLN A 861 -16.31 -33.95 31.00
CA GLN A 861 -15.11 -34.77 31.08
C GLN A 861 -14.89 -35.31 32.49
N GLU A 862 -15.20 -34.53 33.52
CA GLU A 862 -15.13 -35.00 34.91
C GLU A 862 -16.09 -36.19 35.13
N GLU A 863 -17.30 -36.17 34.55
CA GLU A 863 -18.25 -37.27 34.64
C GLU A 863 -17.80 -38.53 33.89
N LEU A 864 -16.99 -38.38 32.84
CA LEU A 864 -16.37 -39.50 32.10
C LEU A 864 -15.13 -40.07 32.80
N GLY A 865 -14.63 -39.37 33.84
CA GLY A 865 -13.51 -39.81 34.65
C GLY A 865 -12.18 -39.11 34.37
N CYS A 866 -12.18 -37.99 33.64
CA CYS A 866 -11.04 -37.07 33.60
C CYS A 866 -10.83 -36.39 34.98
N ASP A 867 -9.65 -35.83 35.22
CA ASP A 867 -9.35 -35.17 36.51
C ASP A 867 -10.14 -33.86 36.71
N SER A 868 -10.55 -33.20 35.63
CA SER A 868 -11.48 -32.08 35.59
C SER A 868 -12.15 -31.93 34.22
N ASP A 869 -13.11 -31.02 34.10
CA ASP A 869 -13.63 -30.57 32.80
C ASP A 869 -12.59 -29.75 32.01
N TRP A 870 -12.80 -29.66 30.69
CA TRP A 870 -12.00 -28.86 29.75
C TRP A 870 -10.50 -29.19 29.74
N MET A 871 -10.17 -30.47 29.89
CA MET A 871 -8.79 -30.96 29.78
C MET A 871 -8.48 -31.31 28.33
N ALA A 872 -7.51 -30.61 27.73
CA ALA A 872 -7.06 -30.87 26.37
C ALA A 872 -6.24 -32.17 26.28
N GLU A 873 -5.65 -32.58 27.40
CA GLU A 873 -4.78 -33.74 27.55
C GLU A 873 -5.49 -34.97 28.14
N CYS A 874 -6.82 -35.00 28.15
CA CYS A 874 -7.54 -36.14 28.73
C CYS A 874 -7.67 -37.31 27.74
N ASP A 875 -6.79 -38.31 27.90
CA ASP A 875 -6.76 -39.56 27.12
C ASP A 875 -8.10 -40.33 27.08
N ILE A 876 -9.01 -40.12 28.04
CA ILE A 876 -10.33 -40.79 28.11
C ILE A 876 -11.24 -40.33 26.96
N THR A 877 -11.04 -39.09 26.51
CA THR A 877 -11.84 -38.43 25.47
C THR A 877 -11.10 -38.28 24.15
N ASP A 878 -10.02 -39.04 23.97
CA ASP A 878 -9.27 -39.07 22.72
C ASP A 878 -10.04 -39.77 21.61
N LEU A 879 -9.86 -39.25 20.40
CA LEU A 879 -10.39 -39.79 19.17
C LEU A 879 -9.32 -40.63 18.45
N GLU A 880 -9.75 -41.64 17.71
CA GLU A 880 -8.87 -42.47 16.88
C GLU A 880 -8.92 -42.01 15.42
N PHE A 881 -7.74 -41.80 14.83
CA PHE A 881 -7.63 -41.46 13.41
C PHE A 881 -8.09 -42.60 12.50
N GLN A 882 -8.89 -42.24 11.50
CA GLN A 882 -9.48 -43.13 10.52
C GLN A 882 -8.86 -42.93 9.13
N PRO A 883 -8.82 -43.96 8.27
CA PRO A 883 -8.28 -43.86 6.91
C PRO A 883 -9.04 -42.91 5.96
N ASP A 884 -10.18 -42.37 6.37
CA ASP A 884 -10.91 -41.34 5.61
C ASP A 884 -10.53 -39.91 6.02
N GLY A 885 -9.52 -39.74 6.89
CA GLY A 885 -9.06 -38.44 7.36
C GLY A 885 -9.81 -37.89 8.57
N THR A 886 -10.76 -38.65 9.13
CA THR A 886 -11.49 -38.26 10.33
C THR A 886 -10.87 -38.84 11.60
N TRP A 887 -11.11 -38.19 12.72
CA TRP A 887 -10.82 -38.70 14.06
C TRP A 887 -12.16 -39.05 14.70
N THR A 888 -12.31 -40.29 15.16
CA THR A 888 -13.60 -40.79 15.66
C THR A 888 -13.47 -41.44 17.03
N GLY A 889 -14.47 -41.26 17.87
CA GLY A 889 -14.52 -41.86 19.20
C GLY A 889 -15.94 -41.90 19.73
N VAL A 890 -16.26 -42.93 20.51
CA VAL A 890 -17.59 -43.10 21.10
C VAL A 890 -17.50 -42.90 22.61
N LEU A 891 -18.24 -41.93 23.11
CA LEU A 891 -18.27 -41.57 24.53
C LEU A 891 -19.68 -41.77 25.11
N SER A 892 -19.77 -42.38 26.29
CA SER A 892 -21.03 -42.58 27.01
C SER A 892 -21.37 -41.34 27.84
N ILE A 893 -22.12 -40.40 27.26
CA ILE A 893 -22.43 -39.11 27.89
C ILE A 893 -23.71 -39.23 28.75
N PRO A 894 -23.68 -38.80 30.04
CA PRO A 894 -24.88 -38.73 30.89
C PRO A 894 -25.92 -37.73 30.38
N ALA A 895 -27.16 -37.81 30.88
CA ALA A 895 -28.19 -36.83 30.56
C ALA A 895 -27.83 -35.42 31.06
N GLY A 896 -27.81 -34.43 30.17
CA GLY A 896 -27.41 -33.06 30.48
C GLY A 896 -27.40 -32.12 29.27
N ASP A 897 -26.97 -30.89 29.49
CA ASP A 897 -26.73 -29.88 28.46
C ASP A 897 -25.27 -29.44 28.63
N TYR A 898 -24.47 -29.67 27.60
CA TYR A 898 -23.01 -29.59 27.69
C TYR A 898 -22.43 -28.71 26.58
N PHE A 899 -21.25 -28.17 26.85
CA PHE A 899 -20.42 -27.47 25.86
C PHE A 899 -19.11 -28.21 25.65
N TRP A 900 -18.60 -28.23 24.42
CA TRP A 900 -17.36 -28.92 24.08
C TRP A 900 -16.65 -28.31 22.86
N LYS A 901 -15.36 -28.64 22.72
CA LYS A 901 -14.49 -28.22 21.63
C LYS A 901 -13.43 -29.30 21.35
N VAL A 902 -12.71 -29.18 20.24
CA VAL A 902 -11.67 -30.13 19.84
C VAL A 902 -10.28 -29.51 19.93
N PRO A 903 -9.59 -29.59 21.09
CA PRO A 903 -8.15 -29.35 21.15
C PRO A 903 -7.36 -30.47 20.45
N VAL A 904 -6.17 -30.10 19.96
CA VAL A 904 -5.25 -31.03 19.28
C VAL A 904 -3.87 -30.97 19.91
N ASN A 905 -3.12 -32.08 19.83
CA ASN A 905 -1.77 -32.22 20.39
C ASN A 905 -1.72 -32.00 21.93
N ASP A 906 -2.75 -32.44 22.64
CA ASP A 906 -2.85 -32.40 24.11
C ASP A 906 -2.70 -30.99 24.72
N ASN A 907 -3.07 -29.94 23.98
CA ASN A 907 -2.98 -28.57 24.48
C ASN A 907 -4.01 -27.63 23.81
N TRP A 908 -4.12 -26.42 24.37
CA TRP A 908 -5.07 -25.41 23.91
C TRP A 908 -4.50 -24.43 22.87
N ASN A 909 -3.24 -24.57 22.44
CA ASN A 909 -2.63 -23.68 21.43
C ASN A 909 -3.36 -23.77 20.09
N THR A 910 -4.00 -24.90 19.80
CA THR A 910 -4.85 -25.08 18.62
C THR A 910 -6.08 -25.87 19.03
N SER A 911 -7.26 -25.32 18.78
CA SER A 911 -8.53 -25.97 19.09
C SER A 911 -9.64 -25.52 18.14
N PHE A 912 -10.58 -26.43 17.85
CA PHE A 912 -11.61 -26.22 16.82
C PHE A 912 -13.02 -26.32 17.38
N GLY A 913 -13.78 -25.25 17.15
CA GLY A 913 -15.20 -25.07 17.43
C GLY A 913 -16.07 -25.22 16.18
N PRO A 914 -17.36 -24.82 16.24
CA PRO A 914 -18.24 -24.79 15.08
C PRO A 914 -17.60 -24.05 13.90
N ASN A 915 -17.72 -24.61 12.69
CA ASN A 915 -17.12 -24.08 11.45
C ASN A 915 -15.58 -23.93 11.50
N GLY A 916 -14.90 -24.71 12.36
CA GLY A 916 -13.45 -24.60 12.59
C GLY A 916 -13.02 -23.39 13.43
N GLY A 917 -13.98 -22.61 13.96
CA GLY A 917 -13.73 -21.37 14.69
C GLY A 917 -13.38 -21.54 16.18
N GLY A 918 -13.40 -20.43 16.92
CA GLY A 918 -13.01 -20.36 18.32
C GLY A 918 -14.06 -20.81 19.34
N GLY A 919 -15.34 -20.86 18.98
CA GLY A 919 -16.45 -21.10 19.90
C GLY A 919 -16.64 -22.56 20.33
N ASP A 920 -17.63 -22.79 21.19
CA ASP A 920 -17.95 -24.12 21.74
C ASP A 920 -19.18 -24.73 21.06
N TYR A 921 -19.12 -26.03 20.78
CA TYR A 921 -20.27 -26.81 20.36
C TYR A 921 -21.21 -27.05 21.54
N ARG A 922 -22.53 -26.92 21.32
CA ARG A 922 -23.54 -27.31 22.32
C ARG A 922 -24.05 -28.72 22.05
N LEU A 923 -24.10 -29.56 23.08
CA LEU A 923 -24.62 -30.92 23.03
C LEU A 923 -25.71 -31.14 24.09
N VAL A 924 -26.94 -31.39 23.64
CA VAL A 924 -28.06 -31.71 24.53
C VAL A 924 -28.28 -33.22 24.56
N VAL A 925 -28.08 -33.84 25.73
CA VAL A 925 -28.23 -35.28 25.95
C VAL A 925 -29.51 -35.55 26.77
N PRO A 926 -30.61 -35.99 26.13
CA PRO A 926 -31.90 -36.11 26.82
C PRO A 926 -31.97 -37.29 27.80
N THR A 927 -31.16 -38.32 27.59
CA THR A 927 -31.01 -39.51 28.45
C THR A 927 -29.60 -40.04 28.25
N ASP A 928 -28.99 -40.62 29.28
CA ASP A 928 -27.70 -41.30 29.20
C ASP A 928 -27.60 -42.17 27.92
N GLY A 929 -26.48 -42.05 27.20
CA GLY A 929 -26.28 -42.82 25.98
C GLY A 929 -24.93 -42.58 25.33
N ASP A 930 -24.64 -43.41 24.34
CA ASP A 930 -23.40 -43.33 23.59
C ASP A 930 -23.55 -42.31 22.45
N TYR A 931 -22.54 -41.45 22.32
CA TYR A 931 -22.42 -40.47 21.25
C TYR A 931 -21.12 -40.73 20.50
N GLU A 932 -21.23 -40.82 19.18
CA GLU A 932 -20.10 -40.85 18.27
C GLU A 932 -19.68 -39.42 17.97
N PHE A 933 -18.46 -39.10 18.34
CA PHE A 933 -17.77 -37.87 18.01
C PHE A 933 -16.92 -38.10 16.76
N VAL A 934 -17.06 -37.23 15.77
CA VAL A 934 -16.29 -37.27 14.52
C VAL A 934 -15.71 -35.89 14.30
N PHE A 935 -14.38 -35.79 14.17
CA PHE A 935 -13.67 -34.58 13.80
C PHE A 935 -12.96 -34.79 12.45
N ASN A 936 -13.29 -34.00 11.44
CA ASN A 936 -12.60 -34.06 10.15
C ASN A 936 -11.40 -33.11 10.19
N GLN A 937 -10.19 -33.67 10.10
CA GLN A 937 -8.96 -32.87 10.24
C GLN A 937 -8.70 -31.93 9.06
N THR A 938 -9.36 -32.11 7.92
CA THR A 938 -9.21 -31.23 6.75
C THR A 938 -10.14 -30.02 6.87
N THR A 939 -11.43 -30.27 7.09
CA THR A 939 -12.47 -29.23 7.21
C THR A 939 -12.52 -28.56 8.59
N LYS A 940 -11.82 -29.12 9.58
CA LYS A 940 -11.82 -28.69 10.99
C LYS A 940 -13.19 -28.73 11.68
N ASN A 941 -14.17 -29.39 11.07
CA ASN A 941 -15.50 -29.54 11.62
C ASN A 941 -15.62 -30.79 12.48
N ALA A 942 -16.42 -30.67 13.55
CA ALA A 942 -16.73 -31.76 14.45
C ALA A 942 -18.25 -31.98 14.56
N THR A 943 -18.65 -33.22 14.76
CA THR A 943 -20.04 -33.59 15.02
C THR A 943 -20.13 -34.56 16.19
N ALA A 944 -21.26 -34.53 16.88
CA ALA A 944 -21.60 -35.49 17.93
C ALA A 944 -22.99 -36.08 17.61
N THR A 945 -23.03 -37.36 17.27
CA THR A 945 -24.28 -38.04 16.87
C THR A 945 -24.60 -39.15 17.86
N ARG A 946 -25.84 -39.21 18.34
CA ARG A 946 -26.27 -40.29 19.23
C ARG A 946 -26.22 -41.63 18.49
N VAL A 947 -25.55 -42.61 19.08
CA VAL A 947 -25.51 -43.99 18.57
C VAL A 947 -26.83 -44.67 18.97
N GLU A 948 -27.64 -45.07 17.98
CA GLU A 948 -28.81 -45.89 18.26
C GLU A 948 -28.39 -47.32 18.66
N PRO A 949 -29.01 -47.93 19.69
CA PRO A 949 -28.61 -49.24 20.23
C PRO A 949 -28.86 -50.44 19.32
#